data_AF-A0A1F2SGR4-F1
#
_entry.id   AF-A0A1F2SGR4-F1
#
_cell.length_a   1.000
_cell.length_b   1.000
_cell.length_c   1.000
_cell.angle_alpha   90.00
_cell.angle_beta   90.00
_cell.angle_gamma   90.00
#
_symmetry.space_group_name_H-M   'P 1'
#
loop_
_entity.id
_entity.type
_entity.pdbx_description
1 polymer ?
#
loop_
_entity_poly.entity_id
_entity_poly.type
_entity_poly.pdbx_seq_one_letter_code
_entity_poly.pdbx_strand_id
1 'polypeptide(L)'
;MAGSNFKSGGTLTNNIGLQVQDQNLSGANNWAVKTGAGKVQFGDDVVADKSLAAKTISNVRFADQFAGTDAGAKIAAAITDLPSTGGVVDARGLEGSQTVTTDFFAGTTKPVILLLGKATFASTVEWRPSSGSQIIGVGRESVITQPNATNLTHILNTQTNNSSRVVIQNLMVDGNGSNQTGGSSLVLLSGSASSSANRIENCWLENSKGHGVFIANGTDAMVRGNRFTNIGNQSVSISYSAATRTNHIIADNWISDYVGFGVGVTLSNENRITGNYIRGILRSGTVDTSGTAVTWVSGDNFSTLRAGHHIKINHLDYVVSLVNSSTSITLTSSAGTQTGVAYAAGALEAINLDAAQNNVVEQNVIRDNADSGIVLHAATAGQSTLANVVQGNWITNVAAVGIALEATTGTVTTNSVVGNTLYNVNAAPNAMANSYDVGIRIAASNATRNNITTNTVVDDRGTPLTQYVVALDTVGAGNAATNNFAYGVVNSGTRGASNSAASLVAAGQLGFQSQTGFVGTLSHSATANRTWTLPNATTPLAGTSIANTFSGQQTFTSGIYAILNQAATPSIRQNETGTGGVADWGMAGATDGYTEGSAAGDSVLVAQNGNWVVSARSATKGVLFATGSPSSIKMQLSNAGSLRIGSGSPATKLDVDGAIRSTMTAVTFSATPAFNASLGNSFKMTLTNNVTSSTISNPQTGEVITLLLCQDGTGSRTMTWPTNLKLSGGSYTLTTTINKCDSLTAVYDGSNWYETSRASNL
;
A
#
# COMPACT_ATOMS: atom_id res chain seq x y z
N MET A 1 93.92 38.92 38.83
CA MET A 1 93.82 37.45 38.72
C MET A 1 92.39 37.10 38.38
N ALA A 2 92.13 36.80 37.11
CA ALA A 2 90.83 36.32 36.65
C ALA A 2 90.69 34.84 37.04
N GLY A 3 89.66 34.51 37.83
CA GLY A 3 89.34 33.14 38.22
C GLY A 3 88.75 32.38 37.02
N SER A 4 89.54 31.47 36.47
CA SER A 4 89.30 30.70 35.25
C SER A 4 88.33 29.52 35.45
N ASN A 5 87.08 29.75 35.84
CA ASN A 5 86.10 28.66 36.00
C ASN A 5 84.64 28.99 35.60
N PHE A 6 84.41 29.96 34.71
CA PHE A 6 83.13 30.05 34.01
C PHE A 6 83.21 29.27 32.69
N LYS A 7 82.62 28.07 32.64
CA LYS A 7 82.25 27.45 31.37
C LYS A 7 80.96 28.12 30.87
N SER A 8 81.09 29.00 29.89
CA SER A 8 79.97 29.56 29.14
C SER A 8 79.47 28.56 28.09
N GLY A 9 78.17 28.28 28.11
CA GLY A 9 77.34 27.83 26.98
C GLY A 9 77.98 26.89 25.96
N GLY A 10 78.21 25.64 26.33
CA GLY A 10 78.27 24.54 25.36
C GLY A 10 76.94 23.81 25.35
N THR A 11 76.40 23.48 24.18
CA THR A 11 75.23 22.60 24.04
C THR A 11 75.58 21.24 24.63
N LEU A 12 75.11 20.94 25.84
CA LEU A 12 75.32 19.65 26.49
C LEU A 12 74.36 18.63 25.85
N THR A 13 74.86 17.84 24.91
CA THR A 13 74.12 16.70 24.35
C THR A 13 74.26 15.51 25.32
N ASN A 14 73.16 14.86 25.70
CA ASN A 14 73.12 13.67 26.58
C ASN A 14 73.61 13.88 28.03
N ASN A 15 73.28 15.01 28.67
CA ASN A 15 73.56 15.17 30.10
C ASN A 15 72.59 14.33 30.95
N ILE A 16 73.05 13.18 31.45
CA ILE A 16 72.24 12.26 32.28
C ILE A 16 72.58 12.49 33.76
N GLY A 17 71.61 12.97 34.54
CA GLY A 17 71.80 13.19 35.99
C GLY A 17 71.90 11.89 36.80
N LEU A 18 71.23 10.82 36.36
CA LEU A 18 71.30 9.49 36.96
C LEU A 18 71.03 8.42 35.90
N GLN A 19 72.03 7.61 35.57
CA GLN A 19 71.91 6.48 34.63
C GLN A 19 71.91 5.17 35.40
N VAL A 20 70.81 4.43 35.35
CA VAL A 20 70.74 3.05 35.85
C VAL A 20 70.69 2.13 34.63
N GLN A 21 71.71 1.29 34.49
CA GLN A 21 71.79 0.30 33.41
C GLN A 21 70.83 -0.87 33.69
N ASP A 22 70.61 -1.74 32.69
CA ASP A 22 69.69 -2.88 32.79
C ASP A 22 69.93 -3.69 34.07
N GLN A 23 68.85 -3.87 34.84
CA GLN A 23 68.85 -4.56 36.13
C GLN A 23 68.31 -6.00 36.02
N ASN A 24 68.14 -6.53 34.81
CA ASN A 24 67.54 -7.83 34.53
C ASN A 24 68.45 -9.00 34.97
N LEU A 25 68.43 -9.30 36.27
CA LEU A 25 69.05 -10.49 36.88
C LEU A 25 67.94 -11.40 37.41
N SER A 26 68.04 -12.70 37.10
CA SER A 26 67.06 -13.70 37.53
C SER A 26 66.92 -13.72 39.06
N GLY A 27 65.69 -13.50 39.56
CA GLY A 27 65.36 -13.55 41.00
C GLY A 27 65.60 -12.26 41.79
N ALA A 28 66.00 -11.15 41.16
CA ALA A 28 66.28 -9.89 41.87
C ALA A 28 65.08 -8.91 41.87
N ASN A 29 64.82 -8.26 43.01
CA ASN A 29 63.88 -7.15 43.17
C ASN A 29 64.63 -5.81 43.14
N ASN A 30 65.15 -5.43 41.98
CA ASN A 30 65.97 -4.22 41.85
C ASN A 30 65.10 -2.98 41.59
N TRP A 31 65.43 -1.87 42.27
CA TRP A 31 64.78 -0.57 42.08
C TRP A 31 65.83 0.48 41.78
N ALA A 32 65.67 1.23 40.67
CA ALA A 32 66.51 2.38 40.37
C ALA A 32 66.39 3.48 41.43
N VAL A 33 65.18 3.69 41.96
CA VAL A 33 64.88 4.54 43.12
C VAL A 33 63.75 3.87 43.91
N LYS A 34 63.98 3.57 45.19
CA LYS A 34 62.95 3.06 46.12
C LYS A 34 62.81 4.02 47.29
N THR A 35 61.63 4.62 47.42
CA THR A 35 61.25 5.33 48.63
C THR A 35 60.37 4.44 49.50
N GLY A 36 60.29 4.74 50.80
CA GLY A 36 59.29 4.16 51.70
C GLY A 36 57.92 4.78 51.43
N ALA A 37 57.35 5.44 52.45
CA ALA A 37 56.11 6.21 52.28
C ALA A 37 56.30 7.57 51.56
N GLY A 38 57.55 8.00 51.35
CA GLY A 38 57.88 9.29 50.73
C GLY A 38 57.63 9.31 49.23
N LYS A 39 57.24 10.47 48.69
CA LYS A 39 57.02 10.67 47.24
C LYS A 39 58.33 11.05 46.54
N VAL A 40 58.53 10.54 45.32
CA VAL A 40 59.53 11.08 44.39
C VAL A 40 58.83 12.19 43.58
N GLN A 41 59.41 13.39 43.58
CA GLN A 41 58.89 14.53 42.81
C GLN A 41 59.81 14.79 41.61
N PHE A 42 59.22 14.86 40.43
CA PHE A 42 59.88 15.38 39.22
C PHE A 42 59.31 16.79 38.96
N GLY A 43 60.18 17.76 38.74
CA GLY A 43 59.79 19.17 38.54
C GLY A 43 59.34 19.51 37.12
N ASP A 44 59.33 18.52 36.22
CA ASP A 44 59.05 18.65 34.79
C ASP A 44 58.51 17.31 34.23
N ASP A 45 58.24 17.25 32.92
CA ASP A 45 57.74 16.06 32.22
C ASP A 45 58.58 14.81 32.47
N VAL A 46 57.90 13.70 32.76
CA VAL A 46 58.53 12.37 32.90
C VAL A 46 58.30 11.60 31.59
N VAL A 47 59.35 11.43 30.81
CA VAL A 47 59.33 10.65 29.55
C VAL A 47 59.87 9.23 29.82
N ALA A 48 59.11 8.21 29.43
CA ALA A 48 59.55 6.82 29.45
C ALA A 48 59.70 6.29 28.03
N ASP A 49 60.91 5.89 27.63
CA ASP A 49 61.22 5.42 26.27
C ASP A 49 60.55 4.08 25.90
N LYS A 50 60.09 3.31 26.89
CA LYS A 50 59.46 2.00 26.67
C LYS A 50 58.13 1.84 27.42
N SER A 51 58.13 1.90 28.75
CA SER A 51 56.92 1.74 29.54
C SER A 51 57.03 2.43 30.91
N LEU A 52 55.91 2.99 31.38
CA LEU A 52 55.72 3.49 32.73
C LEU A 52 54.60 2.69 33.38
N ALA A 53 54.93 1.83 34.33
CA ALA A 53 53.94 1.09 35.12
C ALA A 53 53.59 1.90 36.38
N ALA A 54 52.34 2.35 36.49
CA ALA A 54 51.83 3.04 37.66
C ALA A 54 50.55 2.37 38.14
N LYS A 55 50.43 2.14 39.46
CA LYS A 55 49.19 1.62 40.05
C LYS A 55 48.09 2.68 40.08
N THR A 56 48.47 3.95 40.29
CA THR A 56 47.57 5.09 40.42
C THR A 56 48.12 6.29 39.67
N ILE A 57 47.30 6.93 38.84
CA ILE A 57 47.55 8.27 38.30
C ILE A 57 46.28 9.08 38.59
N SER A 58 46.35 10.04 39.53
CA SER A 58 45.19 10.79 40.00
C SER A 58 44.04 9.87 40.45
N ASN A 59 42.87 9.94 39.82
CA ASN A 59 41.69 9.12 40.12
C ASN A 59 41.54 7.89 39.20
N VAL A 60 42.62 7.49 38.53
CA VAL A 60 42.68 6.27 37.70
C VAL A 60 43.38 5.15 38.46
N ARG A 61 42.82 3.94 38.39
CA ARG A 61 43.40 2.68 38.92
C ARG A 61 43.55 1.68 37.79
N PHE A 62 44.76 1.22 37.53
CA PHE A 62 45.04 0.21 36.50
C PHE A 62 44.82 -1.18 37.08
N ALA A 63 43.76 -1.87 36.69
CA ALA A 63 43.28 -3.09 37.35
C ALA A 63 44.30 -4.24 37.27
N ASP A 64 45.06 -4.34 36.18
CA ASP A 64 46.10 -5.35 35.97
C ASP A 64 47.26 -5.24 36.99
N GLN A 65 47.43 -4.07 37.60
CA GLN A 65 48.43 -3.78 38.64
C GLN A 65 47.94 -4.11 40.07
N PHE A 66 46.68 -4.55 40.24
CA PHE A 66 46.15 -5.00 41.52
C PHE A 66 46.28 -6.53 41.67
N ALA A 67 46.41 -6.97 42.92
CA ALA A 67 46.42 -8.40 43.24
C ALA A 67 45.01 -8.99 43.12
N GLY A 68 44.91 -10.22 42.62
CA GLY A 68 43.66 -10.94 42.46
C GLY A 68 43.88 -12.25 41.70
N THR A 69 43.11 -13.28 42.05
CA THR A 69 43.19 -14.62 41.45
C THR A 69 42.60 -14.68 40.04
N ASP A 70 41.73 -13.74 39.70
CA ASP A 70 41.12 -13.58 38.38
C ASP A 70 40.88 -12.08 38.07
N ALA A 71 40.32 -11.76 36.90
CA ALA A 71 40.04 -10.37 36.51
C ALA A 71 39.03 -9.70 37.44
N GLY A 72 38.02 -10.44 37.90
CA GLY A 72 37.01 -9.93 38.82
C GLY A 72 37.62 -9.45 40.14
N ALA A 73 38.49 -10.25 40.74
CA ALA A 73 39.18 -9.92 41.98
C ALA A 73 40.11 -8.70 41.82
N LYS A 74 40.82 -8.61 40.69
CA LYS A 74 41.69 -7.46 40.38
C LYS A 74 40.90 -6.16 40.22
N ILE A 75 39.78 -6.21 39.49
CA ILE A 75 38.88 -5.07 39.30
C ILE A 75 38.24 -4.67 40.64
N ALA A 76 37.78 -5.62 41.45
CA ALA A 76 37.21 -5.36 42.78
C ALA A 76 38.21 -4.64 43.70
N ALA A 77 39.47 -5.09 43.70
CA ALA A 77 40.54 -4.46 44.47
C ALA A 77 40.81 -3.02 43.99
N ALA A 78 40.81 -2.79 42.67
CA ALA A 78 40.94 -1.46 42.09
C ALA A 78 39.76 -0.53 42.45
N ILE A 79 38.52 -1.04 42.41
CA ILE A 79 37.31 -0.30 42.83
C ILE A 79 37.39 0.07 44.31
N THR A 80 37.84 -0.85 45.16
CA THR A 80 37.98 -0.61 46.61
C THR A 80 38.92 0.57 46.88
N ASP A 81 40.03 0.65 46.15
CA ASP A 81 41.07 1.69 46.27
C ASP A 81 40.68 3.07 45.67
N LEU A 82 39.53 3.15 44.98
CA LEU A 82 39.00 4.44 44.50
C LEU A 82 38.59 5.35 45.67
N PRO A 83 38.72 6.68 45.53
CA PRO A 83 38.16 7.64 46.48
C PRO A 83 36.65 7.45 46.71
N SER A 84 36.12 7.98 47.80
CA SER A 84 34.67 7.93 48.09
C SER A 84 33.82 8.64 47.02
N THR A 85 34.39 9.59 46.29
CA THR A 85 33.76 10.27 45.15
C THR A 85 33.71 9.44 43.87
N GLY A 86 34.30 8.25 43.86
CA GLY A 86 34.45 7.42 42.67
C GLY A 86 35.69 7.73 41.85
N GLY A 87 35.76 7.16 40.65
CA GLY A 87 36.86 7.38 39.70
C GLY A 87 36.89 6.33 38.60
N VAL A 88 38.04 6.20 37.95
CA VAL A 88 38.24 5.33 36.78
C VAL A 88 38.98 4.06 37.20
N VAL A 89 38.44 2.90 36.83
CA VAL A 89 39.19 1.65 36.80
C VAL A 89 39.50 1.32 35.34
N ASP A 90 40.78 1.37 35.00
CA ASP A 90 41.28 1.01 33.68
C ASP A 90 41.65 -0.48 33.67
N ALA A 91 40.79 -1.31 33.10
CA ALA A 91 41.00 -2.74 32.95
C ALA A 91 41.50 -3.12 31.55
N ARG A 92 41.96 -2.15 30.75
CA ARG A 92 42.45 -2.43 29.38
C ARG A 92 43.73 -3.27 29.34
N GLY A 93 44.52 -3.27 30.41
CA GLY A 93 45.69 -4.15 30.58
C GLY A 93 45.35 -5.61 30.89
N LEU A 94 44.06 -5.95 31.12
CA LEU A 94 43.60 -7.33 31.24
C LEU A 94 43.25 -7.86 29.85
N GLU A 95 44.22 -8.48 29.18
CA GLU A 95 44.12 -8.91 27.78
C GLU A 95 43.72 -10.38 27.62
N GLY A 96 43.18 -10.75 26.46
CA GLY A 96 42.85 -12.15 26.14
C GLY A 96 41.64 -12.68 26.91
N SER A 97 41.66 -13.97 27.26
CA SER A 97 40.57 -14.62 27.99
C SER A 97 40.71 -14.38 29.50
N GLN A 98 39.68 -13.82 30.10
CA GLN A 98 39.63 -13.39 31.50
C GLN A 98 38.45 -14.06 32.19
N THR A 99 38.69 -14.62 33.37
CA THR A 99 37.62 -15.17 34.22
C THR A 99 37.15 -14.12 35.22
N VAL A 100 35.84 -14.06 35.47
CA VAL A 100 35.25 -13.19 36.49
C VAL A 100 34.32 -14.00 37.38
N THR A 101 34.80 -14.38 38.56
CA THR A 101 34.03 -15.16 39.54
C THR A 101 33.38 -14.32 40.65
N THR A 102 33.71 -13.04 40.74
CA THR A 102 33.22 -12.12 41.78
C THR A 102 32.50 -10.92 41.15
N ASP A 103 31.33 -10.57 41.69
CA ASP A 103 30.64 -9.32 41.36
C ASP A 103 31.41 -8.17 41.99
N PHE A 104 32.30 -7.58 41.20
CA PHE A 104 33.21 -6.53 41.67
C PHE A 104 32.53 -5.20 41.98
N PHE A 105 31.21 -5.07 41.72
CA PHE A 105 30.41 -3.94 42.18
C PHE A 105 29.66 -4.21 43.49
N ALA A 106 29.72 -5.43 44.03
CA ALA A 106 29.01 -5.78 45.26
C ALA A 106 29.38 -4.81 46.41
N GLY A 107 28.37 -4.22 47.05
CA GLY A 107 28.54 -3.25 48.13
C GLY A 107 29.07 -1.86 47.71
N THR A 108 29.28 -1.63 46.42
CA THR A 108 29.78 -0.33 45.92
C THR A 108 28.63 0.68 45.82
N THR A 109 28.81 1.85 46.44
CA THR A 109 27.83 2.96 46.38
C THR A 109 28.35 4.17 45.60
N LYS A 110 29.66 4.26 45.40
CA LYS A 110 30.34 5.30 44.60
C LYS A 110 30.23 5.02 43.10
N PRO A 111 30.20 6.05 42.23
CA PRO A 111 30.22 5.86 40.80
C PRO A 111 31.59 5.36 40.32
N VAL A 112 31.59 4.43 39.38
CA VAL A 112 32.81 3.83 38.81
C VAL A 112 32.76 3.93 37.29
N ILE A 113 33.82 4.46 36.67
CA ILE A 113 34.02 4.36 35.22
C ILE A 113 34.97 3.18 34.98
N LEU A 114 34.45 2.07 34.48
CA LEU A 114 35.22 0.88 34.12
C LEU A 114 35.54 0.90 32.62
N LEU A 115 36.83 0.92 32.29
CA LEU A 115 37.31 0.83 30.90
C LEU A 115 37.74 -0.60 30.60
N LEU A 116 37.18 -1.21 29.56
CA LEU A 116 37.51 -2.56 29.11
C LEU A 116 38.34 -2.52 27.83
N GLY A 117 39.40 -3.33 27.77
CA GLY A 117 40.25 -3.50 26.59
C GLY A 117 39.68 -4.52 25.60
N LYS A 118 40.52 -4.94 24.66
CA LYS A 118 40.22 -6.05 23.75
C LYS A 118 40.43 -7.37 24.50
N ALA A 119 39.39 -7.86 25.15
CA ALA A 119 39.43 -9.04 25.98
C ALA A 119 38.04 -9.67 26.13
N THR A 120 38.04 -10.96 26.46
CA THR A 120 36.82 -11.72 26.75
C THR A 120 36.72 -11.99 28.23
N PHE A 121 35.72 -11.40 28.89
CA PHE A 121 35.42 -11.58 30.30
C PHE A 121 34.31 -12.62 30.47
N ALA A 122 34.70 -13.87 30.71
CA ALA A 122 33.78 -14.97 31.00
C ALA A 122 33.39 -14.94 32.49
N SER A 123 32.17 -14.47 32.77
CA SER A 123 31.68 -14.26 34.12
C SER A 123 30.76 -15.37 34.59
N THR A 124 30.96 -15.85 35.82
CA THR A 124 30.06 -16.80 36.50
C THR A 124 29.08 -16.10 37.45
N VAL A 125 29.04 -14.78 37.42
CA VAL A 125 28.23 -13.91 38.28
C VAL A 125 27.69 -12.75 37.47
N GLU A 126 26.56 -12.18 37.88
CA GLU A 126 26.04 -10.96 37.25
C GLU A 126 26.86 -9.75 37.68
N TRP A 127 27.06 -8.79 36.78
CA TRP A 127 27.70 -7.52 37.09
C TRP A 127 26.65 -6.50 37.50
N ARG A 128 26.79 -5.95 38.72
CA ARG A 128 25.76 -5.08 39.31
C ARG A 128 26.23 -3.65 39.53
N PRO A 129 26.42 -2.84 38.48
CA PRO A 129 26.97 -1.49 38.62
C PRO A 129 26.13 -0.61 39.56
N SER A 130 26.80 0.21 40.36
CA SER A 130 26.20 1.22 41.25
C SER A 130 25.68 2.42 40.46
N SER A 131 24.84 3.26 41.09
CA SER A 131 24.34 4.48 40.45
C SER A 131 25.46 5.38 39.93
N GLY A 132 25.28 5.91 38.72
CA GLY A 132 26.25 6.78 38.04
C GLY A 132 27.48 6.07 37.46
N SER A 133 27.57 4.74 37.57
CA SER A 133 28.66 3.97 36.99
C SER A 133 28.57 3.84 35.47
N GLN A 134 29.72 3.69 34.83
CA GLN A 134 29.84 3.49 33.39
C GLN A 134 30.71 2.28 33.11
N ILE A 135 30.32 1.46 32.14
CA ILE A 135 31.11 0.34 31.62
C ILE A 135 31.34 0.62 30.15
N ILE A 136 32.60 0.84 29.77
CA ILE A 136 32.98 1.36 28.46
C ILE A 136 33.98 0.39 27.83
N GLY A 137 33.60 -0.22 26.71
CA GLY A 137 34.51 -1.02 25.90
C GLY A 137 35.17 -0.21 24.77
N VAL A 138 35.97 -0.93 23.96
CA VAL A 138 36.62 -0.41 22.75
C VAL A 138 35.96 -0.89 21.46
N GLY A 139 34.75 -1.42 21.55
CA GLY A 139 33.97 -1.99 20.46
C GLY A 139 33.60 -3.45 20.70
N ARG A 140 33.26 -4.18 19.63
CA ARG A 140 32.82 -5.59 19.69
C ARG A 140 33.87 -6.55 20.28
N GLU A 141 35.13 -6.13 20.37
CA GLU A 141 36.24 -6.90 20.94
C GLU A 141 36.34 -6.83 22.48
N SER A 142 35.61 -5.90 23.12
CA SER A 142 35.37 -5.94 24.56
C SER A 142 34.17 -6.84 24.83
N VAL A 143 34.41 -8.12 25.11
CA VAL A 143 33.35 -9.13 25.21
C VAL A 143 33.08 -9.46 26.67
N ILE A 144 31.84 -9.28 27.13
CA ILE A 144 31.34 -9.83 28.38
C ILE A 144 30.50 -11.05 28.02
N THR A 145 30.83 -12.21 28.58
CA THR A 145 30.11 -13.45 28.31
C THR A 145 29.99 -14.30 29.57
N GLN A 146 29.42 -15.49 29.45
CA GLN A 146 29.33 -16.49 30.51
C GLN A 146 29.85 -17.86 30.04
N PRO A 147 30.53 -18.63 30.91
CA PRO A 147 30.94 -20.00 30.60
C PRO A 147 29.76 -20.92 30.25
N ASN A 148 30.06 -22.08 29.68
CA ASN A 148 29.06 -23.09 29.34
C ASN A 148 28.28 -23.54 30.60
N ALA A 149 26.97 -23.73 30.46
CA ALA A 149 26.06 -24.18 31.53
C ALA A 149 26.05 -23.30 32.80
N THR A 150 26.45 -22.03 32.71
CA THR A 150 26.39 -21.08 33.83
C THR A 150 24.96 -20.63 34.12
N ASN A 151 24.16 -20.41 33.07
CA ASN A 151 22.76 -20.02 33.15
C ASN A 151 22.49 -18.80 34.04
N LEU A 152 23.29 -17.74 33.89
CA LEU A 152 23.02 -16.48 34.58
C LEU A 152 21.61 -15.98 34.24
N THR A 153 20.92 -15.41 35.23
CA THR A 153 19.60 -14.79 34.99
C THR A 153 19.79 -13.55 34.11
N HIS A 154 20.79 -12.73 34.44
CA HIS A 154 21.29 -11.61 33.64
C HIS A 154 22.82 -11.57 33.62
N ILE A 155 23.43 -11.06 32.55
CA ILE A 155 24.89 -10.80 32.56
C ILE A 155 25.16 -9.46 33.24
N LEU A 156 24.38 -8.44 32.90
CA LEU A 156 24.42 -7.09 33.49
C LEU A 156 23.09 -6.78 34.16
N ASN A 157 23.13 -6.36 35.42
CA ASN A 157 21.93 -6.19 36.23
C ASN A 157 21.98 -4.89 37.05
N THR A 158 21.11 -3.94 36.73
CA THR A 158 20.98 -2.68 37.48
C THR A 158 19.87 -2.69 38.55
N GLN A 159 19.00 -3.71 38.53
CA GLN A 159 17.86 -3.86 39.44
C GLN A 159 18.31 -4.09 40.88
N THR A 160 19.21 -5.05 41.11
CA THR A 160 19.55 -5.48 42.48
C THR A 160 20.09 -4.34 43.36
N ASN A 161 20.77 -3.37 42.73
CA ASN A 161 21.33 -2.20 43.42
C ASN A 161 20.45 -0.94 43.30
N ASN A 162 19.25 -1.05 42.70
CA ASN A 162 18.37 0.09 42.40
C ASN A 162 19.11 1.24 41.71
N SER A 163 20.00 0.89 40.79
CA SER A 163 20.93 1.85 40.22
C SER A 163 20.25 2.77 39.23
N SER A 164 20.63 4.05 39.23
CA SER A 164 20.21 5.05 38.27
C SER A 164 21.41 5.63 37.53
N ARG A 165 21.21 6.14 36.32
CA ARG A 165 22.25 6.79 35.50
C ARG A 165 23.45 5.87 35.20
N VAL A 166 23.22 4.55 35.14
CA VAL A 166 24.23 3.61 34.65
C VAL A 166 24.33 3.71 33.14
N VAL A 167 25.55 3.69 32.59
CA VAL A 167 25.79 3.67 31.14
C VAL A 167 26.63 2.46 30.76
N ILE A 168 26.13 1.62 29.86
CA ILE A 168 26.87 0.50 29.28
C ILE A 168 27.08 0.82 27.80
N GLN A 169 28.32 0.90 27.34
CA GLN A 169 28.59 1.36 25.97
C GLN A 169 29.81 0.73 25.29
N ASN A 170 29.74 0.68 23.96
CA ASN A 170 30.84 0.28 23.06
C ASN A 170 31.42 -1.10 23.39
N LEU A 171 30.60 -2.09 23.71
CA LEU A 171 31.04 -3.44 24.06
C LEU A 171 30.09 -4.52 23.53
N MET A 172 30.55 -5.77 23.54
CA MET A 172 29.72 -6.94 23.25
C MET A 172 29.27 -7.60 24.55
N VAL A 173 27.98 -7.92 24.64
CA VAL A 173 27.39 -8.79 25.65
C VAL A 173 26.91 -10.06 24.94
N ASP A 174 27.62 -11.17 25.17
CA ASP A 174 27.35 -12.45 24.55
C ASP A 174 26.76 -13.44 25.56
N GLY A 175 25.51 -13.84 25.35
CA GLY A 175 24.82 -14.80 26.21
C GLY A 175 25.38 -16.21 26.17
N ASN A 176 26.22 -16.54 25.17
CA ASN A 176 26.69 -17.91 24.92
C ASN A 176 25.51 -18.91 24.82
N GLY A 177 24.38 -18.45 24.24
CA GLY A 177 23.08 -19.07 24.37
C GLY A 177 22.95 -20.46 23.76
N SER A 178 23.83 -20.89 22.85
CA SER A 178 23.86 -22.29 22.39
C SER A 178 24.31 -23.25 23.49
N ASN A 179 25.10 -22.78 24.45
CA ASN A 179 25.66 -23.56 25.55
C ASN A 179 24.96 -23.33 26.90
N GLN A 180 23.82 -22.63 26.89
CA GLN A 180 22.97 -22.43 28.06
C GLN A 180 21.69 -23.25 27.92
N THR A 181 21.03 -23.52 29.04
CA THR A 181 19.69 -24.11 29.13
C THR A 181 18.66 -23.13 29.68
N GLY A 182 19.08 -22.02 30.30
CA GLY A 182 18.22 -20.96 30.83
C GLY A 182 18.87 -19.57 30.75
N GLY A 183 18.13 -18.58 31.25
CA GLY A 183 18.52 -17.16 31.29
C GLY A 183 17.34 -16.25 30.95
N SER A 184 17.21 -15.12 31.65
CA SER A 184 16.07 -14.19 31.48
C SER A 184 16.40 -13.10 30.46
N SER A 185 17.52 -12.40 30.61
CA SER A 185 18.00 -11.43 29.61
C SER A 185 19.52 -11.30 29.61
N LEU A 186 20.11 -10.65 28.61
CA LEU A 186 21.54 -10.28 28.69
C LEU A 186 21.72 -9.12 29.66
N VAL A 187 20.85 -8.11 29.54
CA VAL A 187 20.91 -6.88 30.31
C VAL A 187 19.55 -6.63 30.95
N LEU A 188 19.55 -6.37 32.25
CA LEU A 188 18.39 -5.87 33.00
C LEU A 188 18.61 -4.41 33.37
N LEU A 189 17.80 -3.54 32.78
CA LEU A 189 17.73 -2.12 33.11
C LEU A 189 16.57 -1.88 34.08
N SER A 190 16.90 -1.31 35.23
CA SER A 190 15.97 -0.90 36.28
C SER A 190 15.29 -2.06 37.01
N GLY A 191 14.79 -1.77 38.21
CA GLY A 191 14.19 -2.78 39.10
C GLY A 191 13.34 -2.27 40.25
N SER A 192 13.27 -0.96 40.44
CA SER A 192 12.34 -0.29 41.33
C SER A 192 11.89 1.04 40.74
N ALA A 193 10.69 1.50 41.11
CA ALA A 193 10.10 2.73 40.57
C ALA A 193 10.97 4.00 40.71
N SER A 194 11.98 3.99 41.59
CA SER A 194 12.94 5.09 41.78
C SER A 194 14.16 5.03 40.85
N SER A 195 14.42 3.89 40.19
CA SER A 195 15.52 3.76 39.24
C SER A 195 15.22 4.48 37.93
N SER A 196 16.17 5.30 37.46
CA SER A 196 15.96 6.17 36.30
C SER A 196 17.20 6.33 35.43
N ALA A 197 16.98 6.64 34.15
CA ALA A 197 18.01 7.08 33.21
C ALA A 197 19.17 6.09 32.99
N ASN A 198 18.92 4.79 33.14
CA ASN A 198 19.89 3.74 32.80
C ASN A 198 19.95 3.56 31.28
N ARG A 199 21.16 3.38 30.75
CA ARG A 199 21.40 3.42 29.31
C ARG A 199 22.26 2.26 28.84
N ILE A 200 21.93 1.76 27.67
CA ILE A 200 22.81 0.90 26.88
C ILE A 200 22.93 1.47 25.48
N GLU A 201 24.16 1.77 25.08
CA GLU A 201 24.45 2.58 23.89
C GLU A 201 25.56 1.95 23.05
N ASN A 202 25.34 1.79 21.74
CA ASN A 202 26.37 1.34 20.79
C ASN A 202 27.01 -0.03 21.15
N CYS A 203 26.23 -0.94 21.72
CA CYS A 203 26.66 -2.28 22.11
C CYS A 203 26.21 -3.36 21.11
N TRP A 204 26.86 -4.51 21.14
CA TRP A 204 26.43 -5.74 20.46
C TRP A 204 25.84 -6.69 21.49
N LEU A 205 24.59 -7.08 21.32
CA LEU A 205 23.87 -8.00 22.20
C LEU A 205 23.55 -9.27 21.42
N GLU A 206 24.22 -10.36 21.77
CA GLU A 206 24.21 -11.58 20.96
C GLU A 206 23.90 -12.83 21.78
N ASN A 207 23.31 -13.83 21.12
CA ASN A 207 23.17 -15.20 21.62
C ASN A 207 22.45 -15.31 22.98
N SER A 208 21.36 -14.58 23.19
CA SER A 208 20.56 -14.69 24.41
C SER A 208 19.64 -15.90 24.38
N LYS A 209 19.45 -16.58 25.52
CA LYS A 209 18.35 -17.55 25.70
C LYS A 209 17.00 -16.89 25.95
N GLY A 210 17.01 -15.72 26.58
CA GLY A 210 15.81 -14.93 26.85
C GLY A 210 15.84 -13.63 26.06
N HIS A 211 15.62 -12.51 26.74
CA HIS A 211 15.62 -11.18 26.13
C HIS A 211 17.03 -10.65 25.84
N GLY A 212 17.16 -9.69 24.94
CA GLY A 212 18.40 -8.91 24.81
C GLY A 212 18.51 -7.95 25.99
N VAL A 213 17.69 -6.90 25.96
CA VAL A 213 17.48 -5.98 27.08
C VAL A 213 16.10 -6.20 27.67
N PHE A 214 16.01 -6.32 28.98
CA PHE A 214 14.76 -6.25 29.71
C PHE A 214 14.74 -4.98 30.55
N ILE A 215 13.69 -4.17 30.41
CA ILE A 215 13.41 -2.98 31.20
C ILE A 215 12.23 -3.31 32.11
N ALA A 216 12.49 -3.34 33.42
CA ALA A 216 11.48 -3.60 34.44
C ALA A 216 11.53 -2.50 35.50
N ASN A 217 10.36 -2.01 35.94
CA ASN A 217 10.25 -1.13 37.11
C ASN A 217 11.28 0.03 37.15
N GLY A 218 11.11 1.07 36.34
CA GLY A 218 11.91 2.30 36.38
C GLY A 218 11.40 3.38 35.41
N THR A 219 12.19 4.41 35.14
CA THR A 219 11.82 5.49 34.21
C THR A 219 13.01 5.90 33.34
N ASP A 220 12.75 6.54 32.19
CA ASP A 220 13.75 7.23 31.37
C ASP A 220 14.93 6.36 30.85
N ALA A 221 14.78 5.04 30.85
CA ALA A 221 15.77 4.14 30.28
C ALA A 221 15.96 4.38 28.76
N MET A 222 17.21 4.26 28.30
CA MET A 222 17.60 4.47 26.90
C MET A 222 18.28 3.22 26.35
N VAL A 223 17.76 2.69 25.25
CA VAL A 223 18.40 1.63 24.47
C VAL A 223 18.65 2.20 23.08
N ARG A 224 19.90 2.57 22.78
CA ARG A 224 20.20 3.30 21.56
C ARG A 224 21.40 2.80 20.77
N GLY A 225 21.31 2.76 19.44
CA GLY A 225 22.46 2.48 18.58
C GLY A 225 23.04 1.08 18.73
N ASN A 226 22.31 0.17 19.38
CA ASN A 226 22.78 -1.18 19.66
C ASN A 226 22.46 -2.12 18.50
N ARG A 227 23.22 -3.20 18.40
CA ARG A 227 22.96 -4.32 17.49
C ARG A 227 22.53 -5.55 18.28
N PHE A 228 21.33 -6.06 17.99
CA PHE A 228 20.79 -7.29 18.56
C PHE A 228 20.82 -8.38 17.50
N THR A 229 21.32 -9.56 17.86
CA THR A 229 21.35 -10.72 16.96
C THR A 229 21.20 -12.02 17.74
N ASN A 230 20.44 -12.98 17.21
CA ASN A 230 20.25 -14.30 17.82
C ASN A 230 19.67 -14.22 19.24
N ILE A 231 18.56 -13.49 19.42
CA ILE A 231 17.89 -13.30 20.72
C ILE A 231 16.76 -14.32 20.90
N GLY A 232 16.76 -15.09 21.99
CA GLY A 232 15.85 -16.21 22.23
C GLY A 232 14.41 -15.85 22.58
N ASN A 233 14.13 -14.59 22.91
CA ASN A 233 12.77 -14.05 23.10
C ASN A 233 12.67 -12.65 22.47
N GLN A 234 12.39 -11.60 23.26
CA GLN A 234 12.27 -10.23 22.76
C GLN A 234 13.64 -9.51 22.74
N SER A 235 13.99 -8.80 21.67
CA SER A 235 15.27 -8.07 21.64
C SER A 235 15.30 -6.95 22.66
N VAL A 236 14.22 -6.18 22.74
CA VAL A 236 13.95 -5.28 23.85
C VAL A 236 12.58 -5.60 24.43
N SER A 237 12.54 -5.89 25.73
CA SER A 237 11.30 -6.06 26.49
C SER A 237 11.12 -4.92 27.47
N ILE A 238 9.93 -4.34 27.51
CA ILE A 238 9.50 -3.36 28.50
C ILE A 238 8.24 -3.91 29.16
N SER A 239 8.29 -4.25 30.45
CA SER A 239 7.15 -4.85 31.12
C SER A 239 7.02 -4.39 32.56
N TYR A 240 5.79 -4.05 32.94
CA TYR A 240 5.42 -3.54 34.25
C TYR A 240 4.23 -4.33 34.79
N SER A 241 4.09 -4.41 36.11
CA SER A 241 2.97 -5.09 36.77
C SER A 241 1.66 -4.28 36.73
N ALA A 242 1.74 -2.97 36.41
CA ALA A 242 0.61 -2.07 36.27
C ALA A 242 0.95 -0.95 35.28
N ALA A 243 -0.07 -0.37 34.63
CA ALA A 243 0.09 0.72 33.68
C ALA A 243 0.83 1.91 34.32
N THR A 244 2.07 2.15 33.86
CA THR A 244 3.00 3.10 34.50
C THR A 244 3.50 4.13 33.48
N ARG A 245 3.63 5.39 33.89
CA ARG A 245 4.32 6.44 33.12
C ARG A 245 5.82 6.22 33.19
N THR A 246 6.46 5.90 32.06
CA THR A 246 7.83 5.38 32.05
C THR A 246 8.80 6.17 31.19
N ASN A 247 8.35 6.72 30.06
CA ASN A 247 9.16 7.58 29.20
C ASN A 247 10.50 6.96 28.72
N HIS A 248 10.48 5.67 28.38
CA HIS A 248 11.65 4.98 27.83
C HIS A 248 11.86 5.32 26.35
N ILE A 249 13.12 5.29 25.91
CA ILE A 249 13.49 5.57 24.52
C ILE A 249 14.25 4.38 23.95
N ILE A 250 13.70 3.80 22.89
CA ILE A 250 14.31 2.73 22.11
C ILE A 250 14.60 3.30 20.73
N ALA A 251 15.86 3.65 20.46
CA ALA A 251 16.22 4.46 19.29
C ALA A 251 17.36 3.90 18.45
N ASP A 252 17.28 4.01 17.13
CA ASP A 252 18.41 3.77 16.21
C ASP A 252 19.09 2.39 16.37
N ASN A 253 18.37 1.38 16.87
CA ASN A 253 18.93 0.04 17.07
C ASN A 253 18.79 -0.81 15.80
N TRP A 254 19.76 -1.69 15.56
CA TRP A 254 19.69 -2.73 14.55
C TRP A 254 19.30 -4.05 15.21
N ILE A 255 18.08 -4.53 14.95
CA ILE A 255 17.52 -5.74 15.55
C ILE A 255 17.35 -6.79 14.46
N SER A 256 18.00 -7.95 14.61
CA SER A 256 17.78 -9.09 13.73
C SER A 256 17.74 -10.43 14.46
N ASP A 257 17.18 -11.44 13.81
CA ASP A 257 17.23 -12.84 14.27
C ASP A 257 16.78 -13.00 15.73
N TYR A 258 15.56 -12.55 16.03
CA TYR A 258 14.89 -12.72 17.33
C TYR A 258 13.76 -13.73 17.20
N VAL A 259 13.36 -14.36 18.32
CA VAL A 259 12.29 -15.37 18.32
C VAL A 259 10.91 -14.76 18.60
N GLY A 260 10.82 -14.00 19.69
CA GLY A 260 9.59 -13.33 20.12
C GLY A 260 9.42 -12.03 19.35
N PHE A 261 9.38 -10.91 20.07
CA PHE A 261 9.23 -9.59 19.46
C PHE A 261 10.57 -8.89 19.19
N GLY A 262 10.61 -8.02 18.20
CA GLY A 262 11.72 -7.07 18.09
C GLY A 262 11.73 -6.16 19.31
N VAL A 263 10.62 -5.46 19.52
CA VAL A 263 10.35 -4.63 20.71
C VAL A 263 8.98 -4.97 21.29
N GLY A 264 8.93 -5.44 22.53
CA GLY A 264 7.69 -5.65 23.27
C GLY A 264 7.50 -4.63 24.37
N VAL A 265 6.30 -4.04 24.46
CA VAL A 265 5.92 -3.10 25.50
C VAL A 265 4.62 -3.55 26.13
N THR A 266 4.62 -3.75 27.44
CA THR A 266 3.44 -4.15 28.21
C THR A 266 3.28 -3.24 29.42
N LEU A 267 2.09 -2.64 29.57
CA LEU A 267 1.73 -1.80 30.72
C LEU A 267 2.67 -0.60 30.96
N SER A 268 3.26 -0.08 29.89
CA SER A 268 4.26 0.97 29.95
C SER A 268 3.89 2.10 29.00
N ASN A 269 3.95 3.33 29.50
CA ASN A 269 3.34 4.49 28.86
C ASN A 269 4.37 5.57 28.52
N GLU A 270 4.05 6.35 27.48
CA GLU A 270 4.85 7.50 27.01
C GLU A 270 6.24 7.12 26.49
N ASN A 271 6.44 5.87 26.11
CA ASN A 271 7.69 5.44 25.51
C ASN A 271 7.77 5.86 24.05
N ARG A 272 9.00 5.99 23.55
CA ARG A 272 9.31 6.34 22.17
C ARG A 272 10.15 5.24 21.53
N ILE A 273 9.63 4.62 20.48
CA ILE A 273 10.33 3.60 19.68
C ILE A 273 10.58 4.22 18.31
N THR A 274 11.83 4.60 18.01
CA THR A 274 12.11 5.43 16.83
C THR A 274 13.39 5.11 16.08
N GLY A 275 13.38 5.23 14.75
CA GLY A 275 14.60 5.07 13.94
C GLY A 275 15.20 3.65 13.96
N ASN A 276 14.52 2.66 14.55
CA ASN A 276 15.05 1.30 14.65
C ASN A 276 14.93 0.57 13.33
N TYR A 277 15.92 -0.27 13.05
CA TYR A 277 15.90 -1.21 11.94
C TYR A 277 15.63 -2.62 12.47
N ILE A 278 14.44 -3.14 12.22
CA ILE A 278 13.98 -4.42 12.76
C ILE A 278 13.77 -5.40 11.60
N ARG A 279 14.62 -6.41 11.53
CA ARG A 279 14.50 -7.50 10.58
C ARG A 279 14.12 -8.78 11.32
N GLY A 280 12.93 -9.29 11.07
CA GLY A 280 12.54 -10.60 11.58
C GLY A 280 13.23 -11.73 10.82
N ILE A 281 12.61 -12.89 10.90
CA ILE A 281 12.84 -13.99 9.96
C ILE A 281 11.48 -14.31 9.34
N LEU A 282 11.44 -14.45 8.02
CA LEU A 282 10.29 -14.93 7.27
C LEU A 282 10.75 -16.03 6.32
N ARG A 283 10.21 -17.23 6.52
CA ARG A 283 10.31 -18.39 5.64
C ARG A 283 8.90 -18.78 5.22
N SER A 284 8.69 -19.07 3.94
CA SER A 284 7.38 -19.54 3.45
C SER A 284 7.49 -20.58 2.35
N GLY A 285 6.49 -21.45 2.23
CA GLY A 285 6.50 -22.53 1.24
C GLY A 285 5.41 -23.57 1.49
N THR A 286 5.69 -24.83 1.13
CA THR A 286 4.81 -25.97 1.42
C THR A 286 5.52 -27.06 2.22
N VAL A 287 4.76 -27.74 3.08
CA VAL A 287 5.24 -28.80 3.98
C VAL A 287 4.27 -29.98 4.03
N ASP A 288 4.83 -31.13 4.40
CA ASP A 288 4.08 -32.29 4.88
C ASP A 288 4.21 -32.38 6.40
N THR A 289 3.16 -32.85 7.08
CA THR A 289 3.17 -33.08 8.52
C THR A 289 2.78 -34.51 8.86
N SER A 290 3.36 -35.06 9.93
CA SER A 290 2.95 -36.32 10.54
C SER A 290 3.15 -36.23 12.06
N GLY A 291 2.05 -35.99 12.77
CA GLY A 291 2.11 -35.68 14.20
C GLY A 291 2.82 -34.35 14.44
N THR A 292 3.94 -34.38 15.16
CA THR A 292 4.80 -33.22 15.40
C THR A 292 5.91 -33.05 14.36
N ALA A 293 6.15 -34.03 13.49
CA ALA A 293 7.19 -33.95 12.48
C ALA A 293 6.69 -33.12 11.29
N VAL A 294 7.54 -32.23 10.80
CA VAL A 294 7.28 -31.41 9.60
C VAL A 294 8.44 -31.57 8.63
N THR A 295 8.11 -31.86 7.38
CA THR A 295 9.08 -32.06 6.30
C THR A 295 8.84 -31.00 5.24
N TRP A 296 9.91 -30.32 4.84
CA TRP A 296 9.89 -29.34 3.75
C TRP A 296 9.60 -30.01 2.40
N VAL A 297 8.71 -29.42 1.62
CA VAL A 297 8.36 -29.88 0.26
C VAL A 297 8.84 -28.88 -0.79
N SER A 298 8.49 -27.59 -0.65
CA SER A 298 8.91 -26.52 -1.59
C SER A 298 8.91 -25.13 -0.96
N GLY A 299 9.44 -24.12 -1.66
CA GLY A 299 9.60 -22.74 -1.17
C GLY A 299 10.89 -22.51 -0.40
N ASP A 300 10.90 -21.57 0.53
CA ASP A 300 12.01 -21.43 1.48
C ASP A 300 12.14 -22.71 2.31
N ASN A 301 13.36 -23.09 2.68
CA ASN A 301 13.58 -24.20 3.61
C ASN A 301 13.70 -23.68 5.06
N PHE A 302 13.86 -24.58 6.02
CA PHE A 302 13.94 -24.23 7.45
C PHE A 302 15.29 -23.68 7.89
N SER A 303 16.18 -23.32 6.95
CA SER A 303 17.41 -22.60 7.30
C SER A 303 17.07 -21.31 8.04
N THR A 304 17.92 -20.93 9.01
CA THR A 304 17.75 -19.80 9.94
C THR A 304 16.61 -19.92 10.96
N LEU A 305 15.73 -20.93 10.87
CA LEU A 305 14.83 -21.25 11.98
C LEU A 305 15.61 -21.87 13.14
N ARG A 306 14.98 -21.87 14.32
CA ARG A 306 15.51 -22.43 15.58
C ARG A 306 14.33 -22.68 16.52
N ALA A 307 14.59 -23.41 17.59
CA ALA A 307 13.61 -23.64 18.65
C ALA A 307 13.01 -22.32 19.17
N GLY A 308 11.70 -22.32 19.40
CA GLY A 308 10.91 -21.19 19.85
C GLY A 308 10.28 -20.36 18.74
N HIS A 309 10.79 -20.40 17.49
CA HIS A 309 10.14 -19.68 16.39
C HIS A 309 8.72 -20.21 16.15
N HIS A 310 7.85 -19.31 15.73
CA HIS A 310 6.48 -19.64 15.37
C HIS A 310 6.42 -20.11 13.93
N ILE A 311 5.53 -21.05 13.65
CA ILE A 311 5.25 -21.57 12.33
C ILE A 311 3.75 -21.79 12.18
N LYS A 312 3.16 -21.10 11.21
CA LYS A 312 1.78 -21.30 10.81
C LYS A 312 1.73 -22.34 9.71
N ILE A 313 0.98 -23.43 9.91
CA ILE A 313 0.78 -24.51 8.96
C ILE A 313 -0.70 -24.65 8.73
N ASN A 314 -1.14 -24.50 7.48
CA ASN A 314 -2.56 -24.53 7.12
C ASN A 314 -3.37 -23.71 8.13
N HIS A 315 -3.00 -22.44 8.29
CA HIS A 315 -3.74 -21.46 9.07
C HIS A 315 -3.60 -21.57 10.61
N LEU A 316 -3.10 -22.67 11.15
CA LEU A 316 -2.93 -22.84 12.60
C LEU A 316 -1.50 -22.53 13.03
N ASP A 317 -1.36 -21.84 14.17
CA ASP A 317 -0.06 -21.47 14.75
C ASP A 317 0.52 -22.61 15.60
N TYR A 318 1.81 -22.88 15.41
CA TYR A 318 2.59 -23.87 16.14
C TYR A 318 3.95 -23.28 16.52
N VAL A 319 4.63 -23.94 17.47
CA VAL A 319 5.98 -23.54 17.88
C VAL A 319 6.98 -24.62 17.48
N VAL A 320 8.08 -24.20 16.86
CA VAL A 320 9.22 -25.06 16.55
C VAL A 320 9.87 -25.50 17.85
N SER A 321 9.84 -26.79 18.15
CA SER A 321 10.55 -27.38 19.29
C SER A 321 12.03 -27.60 18.97
N LEU A 322 12.32 -28.12 17.78
CA LEU A 322 13.67 -28.44 17.33
C LEU A 322 13.79 -28.30 15.81
N VAL A 323 14.94 -27.83 15.34
CA VAL A 323 15.31 -27.88 13.93
C VAL A 323 16.28 -29.05 13.74
N ASN A 324 15.81 -30.12 13.09
CA ASN A 324 16.58 -31.35 12.89
C ASN A 324 17.58 -31.19 11.72
N SER A 325 17.15 -30.50 10.67
CA SER A 325 17.95 -30.16 9.49
C SER A 325 17.33 -28.96 8.77
N SER A 326 17.91 -28.51 7.64
CA SER A 326 17.31 -27.48 6.80
C SER A 326 15.97 -27.89 6.18
N THR A 327 15.59 -29.18 6.19
CA THR A 327 14.36 -29.70 5.58
C THR A 327 13.46 -30.45 6.56
N SER A 328 13.83 -30.55 7.84
CA SER A 328 13.03 -31.20 8.86
C SER A 328 13.05 -30.44 10.19
N ILE A 329 11.87 -30.25 10.77
CA ILE A 329 11.68 -29.70 12.11
C ILE A 329 10.71 -30.58 12.92
N THR A 330 10.72 -30.38 14.23
CA THR A 330 9.78 -30.99 15.17
C THR A 330 9.02 -29.88 15.90
N LEU A 331 7.70 -30.00 15.99
CA LEU A 331 6.81 -29.05 16.69
C LEU A 331 6.63 -29.41 18.16
N THR A 332 6.21 -28.44 18.97
CA THR A 332 5.82 -28.66 20.37
C THR A 332 4.47 -29.35 20.51
N SER A 333 3.58 -29.20 19.53
CA SER A 333 2.25 -29.82 19.47
C SER A 333 1.99 -30.45 18.10
N SER A 334 1.11 -31.45 18.05
CA SER A 334 0.81 -32.19 16.81
C SER A 334 0.05 -31.31 15.81
N ALA A 335 0.54 -31.25 14.57
CA ALA A 335 -0.17 -30.69 13.42
C ALA A 335 -1.00 -31.75 12.67
N GLY A 336 -1.09 -32.97 13.20
CA GLY A 336 -1.77 -34.08 12.54
C GLY A 336 -1.01 -34.59 11.31
N THR A 337 -1.75 -35.19 10.37
CA THR A 337 -1.19 -35.62 9.08
C THR A 337 -1.78 -34.74 7.99
N GLN A 338 -0.92 -33.96 7.32
CA GLN A 338 -1.29 -33.06 6.24
C GLN A 338 -0.27 -33.19 5.10
N THR A 339 -0.69 -33.00 3.85
CA THR A 339 0.16 -33.16 2.68
C THR A 339 0.13 -31.91 1.82
N GLY A 340 1.29 -31.37 1.48
CA GLY A 340 1.47 -30.23 0.57
C GLY A 340 0.83 -28.92 1.06
N VAL A 341 0.67 -28.75 2.37
CA VAL A 341 0.01 -27.57 2.94
C VAL A 341 0.97 -26.38 3.05
N ALA A 342 0.44 -25.17 2.89
CA ALA A 342 1.24 -23.95 2.98
C ALA A 342 1.73 -23.70 4.40
N TYR A 343 2.93 -23.10 4.51
CA TYR A 343 3.49 -22.66 5.77
C TYR A 343 4.14 -21.27 5.69
N ALA A 344 4.19 -20.59 6.84
CA ALA A 344 4.98 -19.40 7.09
C ALA A 344 5.62 -19.50 8.48
N ALA A 345 6.91 -19.22 8.60
CA ALA A 345 7.66 -19.42 9.84
C ALA A 345 8.70 -18.35 10.10
N GLY A 346 8.93 -18.07 11.39
CA GLY A 346 9.98 -17.18 11.85
C GLY A 346 9.62 -16.45 13.15
N ALA A 347 9.98 -15.17 13.22
CA ALA A 347 9.75 -14.35 14.40
C ALA A 347 8.28 -13.95 14.55
N LEU A 348 7.84 -13.69 15.80
CA LEU A 348 6.57 -13.02 16.08
C LEU A 348 6.61 -11.54 15.64
N GLU A 349 5.71 -10.71 16.15
CA GLU A 349 5.55 -9.31 15.75
C GLU A 349 6.84 -8.49 15.91
N ALA A 350 7.09 -7.56 14.98
CA ALA A 350 8.28 -6.72 15.09
C ALA A 350 8.19 -5.75 16.28
N ILE A 351 7.06 -5.07 16.42
CA ILE A 351 6.76 -4.20 17.56
C ILE A 351 5.38 -4.53 18.10
N ASN A 352 5.28 -4.84 19.39
CA ASN A 352 4.01 -5.09 20.07
C ASN A 352 3.83 -4.12 21.25
N LEU A 353 2.71 -3.40 21.25
CA LEU A 353 2.27 -2.53 22.35
C LEU A 353 1.01 -3.12 23.00
N ASP A 354 1.15 -3.81 24.13
CA ASP A 354 0.03 -4.38 24.89
C ASP A 354 -0.32 -3.56 26.14
N ALA A 355 -1.60 -3.22 26.28
CA ALA A 355 -2.12 -2.40 27.38
C ALA A 355 -1.28 -1.15 27.67
N ALA A 356 -0.82 -0.50 26.60
CA ALA A 356 0.16 0.57 26.65
C ALA A 356 -0.47 1.89 26.16
N GLN A 357 -0.08 3.02 26.75
CA GLN A 357 -0.74 4.30 26.51
C GLN A 357 0.24 5.41 26.14
N ASN A 358 -0.19 6.31 25.26
CA ASN A 358 0.58 7.50 24.85
C ASN A 358 1.99 7.19 24.30
N ASN A 359 2.23 5.98 23.80
CA ASN A 359 3.51 5.64 23.21
C ASN A 359 3.59 6.13 21.76
N VAL A 360 4.80 6.40 21.30
CA VAL A 360 5.08 6.84 19.93
C VAL A 360 5.99 5.82 19.25
N VAL A 361 5.50 5.23 18.17
CA VAL A 361 6.25 4.32 17.29
C VAL A 361 6.44 5.03 15.97
N GLU A 362 7.66 5.48 15.69
CA GLU A 362 7.87 6.28 14.48
C GLU A 362 9.20 6.13 13.77
N GLN A 363 9.18 6.29 12.46
CA GLN A 363 10.40 6.27 11.62
C GLN A 363 11.20 4.96 11.76
N ASN A 364 10.55 3.86 12.15
CA ASN A 364 11.19 2.55 12.18
C ASN A 364 11.11 1.90 10.80
N VAL A 365 12.13 1.11 10.47
CA VAL A 365 12.17 0.26 9.28
C VAL A 365 11.99 -1.18 9.74
N ILE A 366 10.88 -1.80 9.37
CA ILE A 366 10.51 -3.17 9.74
C ILE A 366 10.46 -4.01 8.48
N ARG A 367 11.08 -5.20 8.52
CA ARG A 367 11.05 -6.09 7.36
C ARG A 367 11.19 -7.57 7.67
N ASP A 368 10.78 -8.41 6.72
CA ASP A 368 10.99 -9.86 6.72
C ASP A 368 10.47 -10.54 8.00
N ASN A 369 9.29 -10.15 8.50
CA ASN A 369 8.69 -10.73 9.70
C ASN A 369 7.68 -11.83 9.35
N ALA A 370 7.68 -12.93 10.08
CA ALA A 370 6.73 -14.02 9.89
C ALA A 370 5.35 -13.76 10.51
N ASP A 371 5.24 -12.75 11.36
CA ASP A 371 3.96 -12.21 11.82
C ASP A 371 3.77 -10.75 11.35
N SER A 372 3.08 -9.95 12.16
CA SER A 372 2.71 -8.58 11.85
C SER A 372 3.87 -7.61 12.08
N GLY A 373 3.84 -6.46 11.40
CA GLY A 373 4.85 -5.42 11.59
C GLY A 373 4.70 -4.75 12.95
N ILE A 374 3.64 -3.98 13.13
CA ILE A 374 3.34 -3.26 14.38
C ILE A 374 1.96 -3.68 14.87
N VAL A 375 1.86 -4.07 16.14
CA VAL A 375 0.59 -4.44 16.77
C VAL A 375 0.32 -3.57 17.99
N LEU A 376 -0.87 -2.97 18.01
CA LEU A 376 -1.46 -2.31 19.17
C LEU A 376 -2.49 -3.28 19.75
N HIS A 377 -2.16 -3.88 20.88
CA HIS A 377 -2.94 -4.97 21.47
C HIS A 377 -3.55 -4.54 22.81
N ALA A 378 -4.75 -5.03 23.13
CA ALA A 378 -5.29 -5.01 24.49
C ALA A 378 -5.63 -6.45 24.93
N ALA A 379 -4.59 -7.26 25.12
CA ALA A 379 -4.66 -8.63 25.59
C ALA A 379 -4.71 -8.71 27.11
N THR A 380 -4.00 -7.80 27.78
CA THR A 380 -3.99 -7.75 29.25
C THR A 380 -5.40 -7.41 29.79
N ALA A 381 -5.94 -8.32 30.60
CA ALA A 381 -7.33 -8.29 31.05
C ALA A 381 -7.73 -6.97 31.70
N GLY A 382 -8.80 -6.35 31.19
CA GLY A 382 -9.37 -5.10 31.70
C GLY A 382 -8.53 -3.84 31.45
N GLN A 383 -7.39 -3.97 30.76
CA GLN A 383 -6.51 -2.85 30.45
C GLN A 383 -6.72 -2.35 29.03
N SER A 384 -6.32 -1.12 28.74
CA SER A 384 -6.60 -0.48 27.46
C SER A 384 -5.32 0.03 26.80
N THR A 385 -5.27 -0.08 25.48
CA THR A 385 -4.23 0.47 24.62
C THR A 385 -4.77 1.68 23.91
N LEU A 386 -4.31 2.85 24.33
CA LEU A 386 -4.94 4.10 23.92
C LEU A 386 -3.97 5.24 23.71
N ALA A 387 -4.36 6.15 22.81
CA ALA A 387 -3.60 7.36 22.49
C ALA A 387 -2.17 7.09 22.00
N ASN A 388 -1.87 5.88 21.53
CA ASN A 388 -0.59 5.59 20.90
C ASN A 388 -0.57 6.17 19.48
N VAL A 389 0.61 6.60 19.05
CA VAL A 389 0.86 7.16 17.73
C VAL A 389 1.81 6.24 16.98
N VAL A 390 1.37 5.73 15.84
CA VAL A 390 2.18 4.96 14.90
C VAL A 390 2.34 5.79 13.64
N GLN A 391 3.54 6.36 13.40
CA GLN A 391 3.72 7.31 12.31
C GLN A 391 5.02 7.18 11.53
N GLY A 392 4.98 7.42 10.21
CA GLY A 392 6.18 7.48 9.39
C GLY A 392 7.05 6.21 9.37
N ASN A 393 6.49 5.05 9.75
CA ASN A 393 7.21 3.79 9.72
C ASN A 393 7.21 3.20 8.31
N TRP A 394 8.29 2.50 7.96
CA TRP A 394 8.40 1.75 6.72
C TRP A 394 8.37 0.25 7.02
N ILE A 395 7.32 -0.43 6.59
CA ILE A 395 7.10 -1.86 6.86
C ILE A 395 7.11 -2.60 5.53
N THR A 396 7.97 -3.60 5.38
CA THR A 396 8.09 -4.37 4.12
C THR A 396 8.11 -5.87 4.34
N ASN A 397 7.51 -6.64 3.43
CA ASN A 397 7.64 -8.10 3.42
C ASN A 397 7.33 -8.78 4.77
N VAL A 398 6.20 -8.42 5.39
CA VAL A 398 5.70 -9.08 6.60
C VAL A 398 4.61 -10.07 6.22
N ALA A 399 4.59 -11.24 6.85
CA ALA A 399 3.74 -12.33 6.40
C ALA A 399 2.30 -12.23 6.89
N ALA A 400 2.01 -11.51 7.98
CA ALA A 400 0.65 -11.23 8.42
C ALA A 400 0.23 -9.79 8.04
N VAL A 401 -0.14 -8.95 9.02
CA VAL A 401 -0.63 -7.58 8.78
C VAL A 401 0.53 -6.58 8.92
N GLY A 402 0.53 -5.51 8.11
CA GLY A 402 1.50 -4.42 8.29
C GLY A 402 1.34 -3.77 9.67
N ILE A 403 0.15 -3.22 9.94
CA ILE A 403 -0.20 -2.64 11.25
C ILE A 403 -1.55 -3.18 11.72
N ALA A 404 -1.60 -3.77 12.91
CA ALA A 404 -2.83 -4.31 13.49
C ALA A 404 -3.22 -3.60 14.79
N LEU A 405 -4.53 -3.33 14.93
CA LEU A 405 -5.17 -2.84 16.14
C LEU A 405 -6.14 -3.90 16.63
N GLU A 406 -5.79 -4.57 17.73
CA GLU A 406 -6.45 -5.80 18.18
C GLU A 406 -6.88 -5.69 19.64
N ALA A 407 -8.15 -5.94 19.94
CA ALA A 407 -8.67 -5.97 21.30
C ALA A 407 -9.18 -7.38 21.62
N THR A 408 -8.55 -8.05 22.59
CA THR A 408 -8.95 -9.40 23.00
C THR A 408 -9.83 -9.35 24.25
N THR A 409 -9.36 -8.65 25.29
CA THR A 409 -10.05 -8.56 26.58
C THR A 409 -10.32 -7.11 26.98
N GLY A 410 -9.47 -6.19 26.51
CA GLY A 410 -9.53 -4.77 26.80
C GLY A 410 -10.14 -3.92 25.69
N THR A 411 -9.74 -2.64 25.64
CA THR A 411 -10.11 -1.72 24.55
C THR A 411 -8.87 -1.19 23.84
N VAL A 412 -8.99 -1.01 22.51
CA VAL A 412 -7.98 -0.33 21.70
C VAL A 412 -8.62 0.95 21.16
N THR A 413 -8.34 2.09 21.79
CA THR A 413 -9.12 3.31 21.52
C THR A 413 -8.26 4.54 21.33
N THR A 414 -8.75 5.49 20.52
CA THR A 414 -8.10 6.80 20.32
C THR A 414 -6.64 6.72 19.87
N ASN A 415 -6.22 5.64 19.21
CA ASN A 415 -4.88 5.52 18.64
C ASN A 415 -4.84 6.19 17.25
N SER A 416 -3.66 6.67 16.87
CA SER A 416 -3.43 7.36 15.59
C SER A 416 -2.41 6.61 14.74
N VAL A 417 -2.80 6.17 13.55
CA VAL A 417 -1.92 5.51 12.57
C VAL A 417 -1.79 6.41 11.35
N VAL A 418 -0.65 7.09 11.20
CA VAL A 418 -0.52 8.23 10.29
C VAL A 418 0.73 8.18 9.44
N GLY A 419 0.60 8.32 8.12
CA GLY A 419 1.77 8.55 7.26
C GLY A 419 2.77 7.38 7.21
N ASN A 420 2.33 6.16 7.49
CA ASN A 420 3.18 4.97 7.37
C ASN A 420 3.20 4.46 5.93
N THR A 421 4.31 3.85 5.52
CA THR A 421 4.49 3.23 4.22
C THR A 421 4.62 1.72 4.39
N LEU A 422 3.70 0.97 3.79
CA LEU A 422 3.61 -0.48 3.88
C LEU A 422 3.83 -1.07 2.48
N TYR A 423 4.76 -2.02 2.34
CA TYR A 423 5.12 -2.62 1.06
C TYR A 423 5.06 -4.15 1.15
N ASN A 424 4.36 -4.81 0.21
CA ASN A 424 4.30 -6.28 0.13
C ASN A 424 3.99 -6.94 1.48
N VAL A 425 3.00 -6.39 2.20
CA VAL A 425 2.49 -7.00 3.42
C VAL A 425 1.58 -8.19 3.06
N ASN A 426 1.38 -9.10 4.01
CA ASN A 426 0.86 -10.46 3.76
C ASN A 426 1.72 -11.23 2.76
N ALA A 427 3.03 -11.29 2.99
CA ALA A 427 4.00 -11.96 2.12
C ALA A 427 3.84 -13.49 2.01
N ALA A 428 3.04 -14.13 2.87
CA ALA A 428 2.74 -15.56 2.84
C ALA A 428 1.23 -15.86 2.93
N PRO A 429 0.43 -15.40 1.95
CA PRO A 429 -1.03 -15.32 2.07
C PRO A 429 -1.71 -16.69 2.23
N ASN A 430 -1.13 -17.73 1.64
CA ASN A 430 -1.70 -19.08 1.69
C ASN A 430 -1.51 -19.78 3.05
N ALA A 431 -0.58 -19.32 3.88
CA ALA A 431 -0.28 -19.91 5.19
C ALA A 431 -1.08 -19.26 6.34
N MET A 432 -1.54 -18.03 6.16
CA MET A 432 -2.19 -17.24 7.21
C MET A 432 -3.71 -17.48 7.21
N ALA A 433 -4.30 -18.00 8.30
CA ALA A 433 -5.76 -18.06 8.45
C ALA A 433 -6.30 -16.64 8.40
N ASN A 434 -7.29 -16.37 7.55
CA ASN A 434 -8.18 -15.22 7.76
C ASN A 434 -7.50 -13.84 7.68
N SER A 435 -6.20 -13.75 7.36
CA SER A 435 -5.60 -12.50 6.88
C SER A 435 -6.05 -12.34 5.45
N TYR A 436 -7.21 -11.71 5.30
CA TYR A 436 -7.43 -10.83 4.16
C TYR A 436 -6.12 -10.07 3.96
N ASP A 437 -5.54 -10.10 2.76
CA ASP A 437 -4.33 -9.36 2.44
C ASP A 437 -4.54 -7.91 2.91
N VAL A 438 -4.00 -7.48 4.05
CA VAL A 438 -4.40 -6.20 4.65
C VAL A 438 -3.16 -5.40 5.03
N GLY A 439 -3.11 -4.17 4.53
CA GLY A 439 -2.19 -3.13 4.98
C GLY A 439 -2.32 -2.90 6.48
N ILE A 440 -3.45 -2.31 6.85
CA ILE A 440 -3.78 -1.90 8.22
C ILE A 440 -5.09 -2.54 8.64
N ARG A 441 -5.09 -3.27 9.76
CA ARG A 441 -6.27 -3.97 10.26
C ARG A 441 -6.70 -3.42 11.61
N ILE A 442 -8.00 -3.22 11.79
CA ILE A 442 -8.66 -3.11 13.10
C ILE A 442 -9.57 -4.31 13.25
N ALA A 443 -9.37 -5.12 14.29
CA ALA A 443 -9.91 -6.49 14.35
C ALA A 443 -10.82 -6.81 15.54
N ALA A 444 -11.47 -5.83 16.17
CA ALA A 444 -12.29 -6.10 17.38
C ALA A 444 -13.37 -5.05 17.67
N SER A 445 -14.48 -5.47 18.29
CA SER A 445 -15.64 -4.60 18.61
C SER A 445 -15.33 -3.57 19.67
N ASN A 446 -14.32 -3.84 20.48
CA ASN A 446 -13.84 -2.95 21.53
C ASN A 446 -12.73 -2.01 21.02
N ALA A 447 -12.37 -2.09 19.73
CA ALA A 447 -11.54 -1.09 19.08
C ALA A 447 -12.44 0.07 18.61
N THR A 448 -12.29 1.25 19.19
CA THR A 448 -13.18 2.42 18.94
C THR A 448 -12.39 3.70 18.78
N ARG A 449 -12.89 4.66 17.99
CA ARG A 449 -12.28 6.02 17.88
C ARG A 449 -10.81 6.05 17.44
N ASN A 450 -10.32 5.02 16.75
CA ASN A 450 -8.98 5.05 16.19
C ASN A 450 -8.98 5.82 14.85
N ASN A 451 -7.91 6.56 14.59
CA ASN A 451 -7.74 7.36 13.39
C ASN A 451 -6.63 6.78 12.52
N ILE A 452 -6.97 6.39 11.30
CA ILE A 452 -6.04 5.86 10.29
C ILE A 452 -6.03 6.83 9.11
N THR A 453 -4.96 7.58 8.93
CA THR A 453 -4.92 8.58 7.85
C THR A 453 -3.57 8.71 7.17
N THR A 454 -3.59 9.11 5.90
CA THR A 454 -2.39 9.39 5.08
C THR A 454 -1.37 8.25 4.99
N ASN A 455 -1.77 7.00 5.26
CA ASN A 455 -0.89 5.86 5.09
C ASN A 455 -0.85 5.44 3.62
N THR A 456 0.27 4.88 3.18
CA THR A 456 0.47 4.37 1.83
C THR A 456 0.70 2.87 1.88
N VAL A 457 -0.11 2.10 1.16
CA VAL A 457 0.04 0.64 1.01
C VAL A 457 0.37 0.34 -0.45
N VAL A 458 1.46 -0.39 -0.66
CA VAL A 458 2.00 -0.73 -1.97
C VAL A 458 2.12 -2.24 -2.09
N ASP A 459 1.64 -2.79 -3.20
CA ASP A 459 1.86 -4.18 -3.60
C ASP A 459 2.42 -4.21 -5.02
N ASP A 460 3.64 -4.69 -5.20
CA ASP A 460 4.30 -4.77 -6.51
C ASP A 460 4.50 -6.22 -7.01
N ARG A 461 3.91 -7.20 -6.32
CA ARG A 461 4.19 -8.64 -6.54
C ARG A 461 3.67 -9.18 -7.87
N GLY A 462 3.00 -8.36 -8.68
CA GLY A 462 2.60 -8.67 -10.05
C GLY A 462 1.47 -9.71 -10.20
N THR A 463 1.09 -10.40 -9.13
CA THR A 463 -0.08 -11.28 -9.07
C THR A 463 -1.24 -10.58 -8.37
N PRO A 464 -2.48 -10.64 -8.91
CA PRO A 464 -3.64 -10.03 -8.26
C PRO A 464 -3.95 -10.71 -6.91
N LEU A 465 -3.43 -10.18 -5.81
CA LEU A 465 -3.86 -10.54 -4.46
C LEU A 465 -4.99 -9.59 -4.02
N THR A 466 -5.93 -10.11 -3.22
CA THR A 466 -7.11 -9.32 -2.82
C THR A 466 -6.75 -8.44 -1.64
N GLN A 467 -5.83 -7.49 -1.85
CA GLN A 467 -5.33 -6.65 -0.77
C GLN A 467 -6.28 -5.50 -0.47
N TYR A 468 -6.64 -5.31 0.80
CA TYR A 468 -7.32 -4.13 1.32
C TYR A 468 -6.28 -3.21 1.97
N VAL A 469 -6.36 -1.91 1.71
CA VAL A 469 -5.50 -0.92 2.38
C VAL A 469 -5.80 -0.90 3.88
N VAL A 470 -7.09 -0.84 4.21
CA VAL A 470 -7.59 -0.83 5.58
C VAL A 470 -8.76 -1.82 5.71
N ALA A 471 -8.69 -2.70 6.71
CA ALA A 471 -9.82 -3.52 7.14
C ALA A 471 -10.29 -3.11 8.53
N LEU A 472 -11.59 -2.92 8.67
CA LEU A 472 -12.33 -2.59 9.87
C LEU A 472 -13.26 -3.78 10.19
N ASP A 473 -12.67 -4.85 10.71
CA ASP A 473 -13.34 -6.11 11.00
C ASP A 473 -14.00 -6.06 12.37
N THR A 474 -15.33 -6.20 12.40
CA THR A 474 -16.12 -6.29 13.64
C THR A 474 -15.80 -5.15 14.61
N VAL A 475 -15.68 -3.91 14.12
CA VAL A 475 -15.18 -2.77 14.93
C VAL A 475 -16.26 -2.05 15.72
N GLY A 476 -15.87 -1.41 16.82
CA GLY A 476 -16.72 -0.48 17.56
C GLY A 476 -16.90 0.86 16.82
N ALA A 477 -17.84 1.68 17.28
CA ALA A 477 -18.16 2.96 16.64
C ALA A 477 -17.01 3.98 16.69
N GLY A 478 -16.99 4.88 15.71
CA GLY A 478 -16.12 6.06 15.72
C GLY A 478 -14.72 5.86 15.15
N ASN A 479 -14.36 4.68 14.64
CA ASN A 479 -13.11 4.52 13.88
C ASN A 479 -13.20 5.29 12.55
N ALA A 480 -12.10 5.95 12.18
CA ALA A 480 -11.99 6.73 10.96
C ALA A 480 -10.80 6.26 10.13
N ALA A 481 -11.03 6.01 8.84
CA ALA A 481 -9.98 5.69 7.87
C ALA A 481 -10.07 6.67 6.70
N THR A 482 -9.24 7.72 6.67
CA THR A 482 -9.37 8.83 5.69
C THR A 482 -8.06 9.13 4.99
N ASN A 483 -8.10 9.50 3.71
CA ASN A 483 -6.92 9.90 2.94
C ASN A 483 -5.79 8.87 2.92
N ASN A 484 -6.11 7.57 2.99
CA ASN A 484 -5.10 6.52 2.80
C ASN A 484 -4.97 6.22 1.30
N PHE A 485 -3.75 5.86 0.89
CA PHE A 485 -3.35 5.66 -0.50
C PHE A 485 -2.99 4.20 -0.77
N ALA A 486 -3.35 3.71 -1.94
CA ALA A 486 -3.03 2.37 -2.43
C ALA A 486 -2.29 2.44 -3.76
N TYR A 487 -1.31 1.56 -3.99
CA TYR A 487 -0.68 1.35 -5.31
C TYR A 487 -0.49 -0.15 -5.59
N GLY A 488 -0.85 -0.59 -6.81
CA GLY A 488 -0.68 -1.99 -7.24
C GLY A 488 -1.63 -3.01 -6.58
N VAL A 489 -2.67 -2.52 -5.89
CA VAL A 489 -3.62 -3.32 -5.11
C VAL A 489 -4.92 -3.56 -5.89
N VAL A 490 -5.39 -4.82 -5.92
CA VAL A 490 -6.59 -5.23 -6.66
C VAL A 490 -7.91 -4.75 -6.02
N ASN A 491 -7.93 -4.60 -4.69
CA ASN A 491 -9.12 -4.17 -3.95
C ASN A 491 -8.81 -3.00 -3.01
N SER A 492 -8.57 -1.84 -3.60
CA SER A 492 -8.13 -0.64 -2.87
C SER A 492 -9.09 -0.15 -1.75
N GLY A 493 -10.33 -0.67 -1.67
CA GLY A 493 -11.35 -0.22 -0.73
C GLY A 493 -11.08 -0.46 0.76
N THR A 494 -11.91 0.14 1.61
CA THR A 494 -12.00 -0.20 3.04
C THR A 494 -13.05 -1.28 3.23
N ARG A 495 -12.70 -2.36 3.93
CA ARG A 495 -13.65 -3.40 4.33
C ARG A 495 -14.18 -3.08 5.72
N GLY A 496 -15.48 -2.84 5.96
CA GLY A 496 -15.98 -2.83 7.34
C GLY A 496 -17.32 -2.17 7.68
N ALA A 497 -17.66 -2.26 8.97
CA ALA A 497 -19.00 -2.20 9.58
C ALA A 497 -19.71 -0.83 9.61
N SER A 498 -21.05 -0.88 9.77
CA SER A 498 -22.08 0.17 9.65
C SER A 498 -21.81 1.56 10.27
N ASN A 499 -20.87 1.66 11.20
CA ASN A 499 -20.73 2.81 12.11
C ASN A 499 -19.36 3.53 12.02
N SER A 500 -18.56 3.27 10.98
CA SER A 500 -17.24 3.89 10.76
C SER A 500 -17.23 4.82 9.54
N ALA A 501 -16.37 5.84 9.54
CA ALA A 501 -16.20 6.75 8.41
C ALA A 501 -14.96 6.33 7.59
N ALA A 502 -15.13 6.01 6.31
CA ALA A 502 -14.04 5.59 5.43
C ALA A 502 -14.02 6.44 4.14
N SER A 503 -12.85 6.97 3.78
CA SER A 503 -12.59 7.65 2.52
C SER A 503 -11.17 7.29 2.03
N LEU A 504 -11.08 6.75 0.82
CA LEU A 504 -9.82 6.38 0.19
C LEU A 504 -9.51 7.29 -0.99
N VAL A 505 -8.25 7.67 -1.15
CA VAL A 505 -7.74 8.37 -2.34
C VAL A 505 -6.86 7.40 -3.11
N ALA A 506 -7.27 6.99 -4.31
CA ALA A 506 -6.38 6.26 -5.22
C ALA A 506 -5.24 7.20 -5.63
N ALA A 507 -3.99 6.83 -5.33
CA ALA A 507 -2.83 7.60 -5.78
C ALA A 507 -2.64 7.38 -7.28
N GLY A 508 -2.79 8.43 -8.07
CA GLY A 508 -2.63 8.38 -9.52
C GLY A 508 -1.17 8.30 -9.96
N GLN A 509 -0.84 7.27 -10.74
CA GLN A 509 0.07 7.32 -11.89
C GLN A 509 -0.30 6.14 -12.83
N LEU A 510 -1.12 6.38 -13.86
CA LEU A 510 -0.70 6.56 -15.27
C LEU A 510 0.47 5.65 -15.69
N GLY A 511 0.12 4.40 -15.97
CA GLY A 511 0.91 3.44 -16.72
C GLY A 511 -0.02 2.31 -17.15
N PHE A 512 -0.83 2.54 -18.20
CA PHE A 512 -1.65 1.48 -18.79
C PHE A 512 -0.73 0.42 -19.40
N GLN A 513 -0.39 -0.59 -18.62
CA GLN A 513 -0.16 -1.91 -19.18
C GLN A 513 -1.44 -2.72 -18.96
N SER A 514 -2.04 -3.09 -20.09
CA SER A 514 -3.31 -3.77 -20.16
C SER A 514 -3.33 -5.02 -19.28
N GLN A 515 -4.25 -5.09 -18.33
CA GLN A 515 -5.03 -6.29 -18.07
C GLN A 515 -6.26 -5.93 -17.21
N THR A 516 -7.41 -5.98 -17.87
CA THR A 516 -8.77 -6.26 -17.38
C THR A 516 -9.03 -6.27 -15.87
N GLY A 517 -9.93 -5.38 -15.42
CA GLY A 517 -10.82 -5.63 -14.28
C GLY A 517 -10.56 -4.79 -13.02
N PHE A 518 -11.16 -3.60 -12.95
CA PHE A 518 -11.34 -2.89 -11.68
C PHE A 518 -12.67 -3.35 -11.05
N VAL A 519 -12.60 -4.02 -9.89
CA VAL A 519 -13.78 -4.37 -9.08
C VAL A 519 -13.54 -3.86 -7.67
N GLY A 520 -13.88 -2.60 -7.41
CA GLY A 520 -13.98 -2.07 -6.05
C GLY A 520 -15.42 -2.19 -5.55
N THR A 521 -15.66 -3.01 -4.53
CA THR A 521 -16.97 -3.11 -3.86
C THR A 521 -16.99 -2.15 -2.68
N LEU A 522 -17.67 -1.02 -2.80
CA LEU A 522 -18.01 -0.15 -1.66
C LEU A 522 -19.31 -0.66 -1.03
N SER A 523 -19.24 -1.27 0.16
CA SER A 523 -20.43 -1.66 0.94
C SER A 523 -20.76 -0.55 1.94
N HIS A 524 -21.99 -0.05 1.93
CA HIS A 524 -22.51 0.88 2.95
C HIS A 524 -23.74 0.30 3.67
N SER A 525 -23.84 0.59 4.97
CA SER A 525 -25.00 0.29 5.80
C SER A 525 -25.91 1.52 5.93
N ALA A 526 -27.21 1.25 5.98
CA ALA A 526 -28.28 2.10 5.48
C ALA A 526 -28.81 3.22 6.43
N THR A 527 -27.99 3.93 7.22
CA THR A 527 -28.57 4.83 8.26
C THR A 527 -27.96 6.22 8.49
N ALA A 528 -27.02 6.73 7.68
CA ALA A 528 -26.57 8.13 7.83
C ALA A 528 -26.33 8.87 6.51
N ASN A 529 -27.03 9.99 6.31
CA ASN A 529 -26.80 10.94 5.22
C ASN A 529 -25.39 11.53 5.33
N ARG A 530 -24.54 11.36 4.31
CA ARG A 530 -23.23 12.02 4.20
C ARG A 530 -22.98 12.54 2.79
N THR A 531 -22.43 13.75 2.69
CA THR A 531 -22.04 14.42 1.45
C THR A 531 -20.67 13.92 0.99
N TRP A 532 -20.53 13.54 -0.29
CA TRP A 532 -19.26 13.11 -0.89
C TRP A 532 -18.77 14.17 -1.87
N THR A 533 -17.55 14.66 -1.67
CA THR A 533 -16.85 15.55 -2.61
C THR A 533 -15.78 14.74 -3.34
N LEU A 534 -15.93 14.52 -4.65
CA LEU A 534 -14.87 13.95 -5.48
C LEU A 534 -13.86 15.07 -5.85
N PRO A 535 -12.54 14.81 -5.81
CA PRO A 535 -11.57 15.76 -6.35
C PRO A 535 -11.80 15.96 -7.84
N ASN A 536 -11.71 17.23 -8.27
CA ASN A 536 -11.95 17.71 -9.62
C ASN A 536 -11.13 16.92 -10.67
N ALA A 537 -11.74 15.92 -11.33
CA ALA A 537 -11.10 15.15 -12.39
C ALA A 537 -11.33 15.84 -13.73
N THR A 538 -10.30 16.50 -14.26
CA THR A 538 -10.36 17.26 -15.52
C THR A 538 -10.23 16.38 -16.79
N THR A 539 -10.35 15.06 -16.68
CA THR A 539 -10.26 14.13 -17.83
C THR A 539 -11.33 13.04 -17.78
N PRO A 540 -12.08 12.79 -18.88
CA PRO A 540 -13.11 11.74 -18.91
C PRO A 540 -12.47 10.35 -18.87
N LEU A 541 -12.91 9.50 -17.94
CA LEU A 541 -12.55 8.08 -17.89
C LEU A 541 -13.45 7.32 -18.89
N ALA A 542 -12.87 6.91 -20.02
CA ALA A 542 -13.53 5.97 -20.94
C ALA A 542 -13.34 4.52 -20.44
N GLY A 543 -14.44 3.83 -20.13
CA GLY A 543 -14.44 2.35 -20.05
C GLY A 543 -14.41 1.68 -18.68
N THR A 544 -14.62 2.38 -17.56
CA THR A 544 -14.65 1.74 -16.22
C THR A 544 -16.07 1.59 -15.69
N SER A 545 -16.53 0.36 -15.50
CA SER A 545 -17.77 0.03 -14.76
C SER A 545 -17.50 0.13 -13.26
N ILE A 546 -18.25 0.98 -12.54
CA ILE A 546 -18.25 1.04 -11.07
C ILE A 546 -19.49 0.30 -10.58
N ALA A 547 -19.31 -0.87 -9.97
CA ALA A 547 -20.40 -1.60 -9.33
C ALA A 547 -20.61 -1.07 -7.91
N ASN A 548 -21.49 -0.08 -7.74
CA ASN A 548 -21.94 0.37 -6.43
C ASN A 548 -23.33 -0.20 -6.13
N THR A 549 -23.48 -0.94 -5.02
CA THR A 549 -24.79 -1.39 -4.52
C THR A 549 -25.31 -0.36 -3.53
N PHE A 550 -26.10 0.63 -3.97
CA PHE A 550 -26.68 1.68 -3.12
C PHE A 550 -27.92 1.23 -2.32
N SER A 551 -28.00 1.52 -1.01
CA SER A 551 -29.15 1.26 -0.14
C SER A 551 -29.40 2.47 0.78
N GLY A 552 -30.49 3.21 0.52
CA GLY A 552 -30.85 4.46 1.22
C GLY A 552 -31.09 5.64 0.28
N GLN A 553 -31.79 6.68 0.76
CA GLN A 553 -32.09 7.91 0.01
C GLN A 553 -30.82 8.73 -0.20
N GLN A 554 -30.47 9.02 -1.46
CA GLN A 554 -29.25 9.76 -1.83
C GLN A 554 -29.58 11.13 -2.43
N THR A 555 -28.76 12.14 -2.13
CA THR A 555 -28.81 13.48 -2.74
C THR A 555 -27.50 13.74 -3.45
N PHE A 556 -27.50 13.77 -4.79
CA PHE A 556 -26.31 14.07 -5.59
C PHE A 556 -26.31 15.56 -5.96
N THR A 557 -25.30 16.32 -5.53
CA THR A 557 -25.32 17.78 -5.67
C THR A 557 -24.60 18.32 -6.92
N SER A 558 -23.99 17.48 -7.76
CA SER A 558 -23.53 17.89 -9.11
C SER A 558 -23.03 16.72 -9.96
N GLY A 559 -23.51 16.62 -11.21
CA GLY A 559 -22.81 16.12 -12.41
C GLY A 559 -21.88 14.90 -12.34
N ILE A 560 -22.28 13.78 -11.72
CA ILE A 560 -21.51 12.53 -11.75
C ILE A 560 -22.17 11.53 -12.72
N TYR A 561 -21.43 11.11 -13.76
CA TYR A 561 -21.77 9.96 -14.61
C TYR A 561 -21.45 8.66 -13.83
N ALA A 562 -22.47 7.91 -13.41
CA ALA A 562 -22.30 6.55 -12.88
C ALA A 562 -22.90 5.54 -13.85
N ILE A 563 -22.07 4.65 -14.41
CA ILE A 563 -22.54 3.49 -15.17
C ILE A 563 -22.80 2.37 -14.17
N LEU A 564 -24.07 2.13 -13.82
CA LEU A 564 -24.51 1.02 -12.97
C LEU A 564 -24.72 -0.24 -13.84
N ASN A 565 -24.06 -1.35 -13.47
CA ASN A 565 -24.24 -2.64 -14.11
C ASN A 565 -25.47 -3.35 -13.51
N GLN A 566 -26.45 -3.67 -14.34
CA GLN A 566 -27.76 -4.20 -13.94
C GLN A 566 -27.68 -5.71 -13.65
N ALA A 567 -27.54 -6.12 -12.39
CA ALA A 567 -27.59 -7.54 -12.00
C ALA A 567 -28.43 -7.88 -10.76
N ALA A 568 -29.06 -6.92 -10.08
CA ALA A 568 -30.04 -7.21 -9.04
C ALA A 568 -31.01 -6.05 -8.94
N THR A 569 -32.31 -6.31 -8.80
CA THR A 569 -33.40 -5.34 -8.71
C THR A 569 -33.54 -4.78 -7.28
N PRO A 570 -33.18 -3.52 -6.98
CA PRO A 570 -33.62 -2.86 -5.75
C PRO A 570 -34.87 -2.02 -6.06
N SER A 571 -35.95 -2.27 -5.33
CA SER A 571 -37.15 -1.44 -5.39
C SER A 571 -36.93 -0.13 -4.62
N ILE A 572 -36.94 1.01 -5.31
CA ILE A 572 -36.96 2.34 -4.68
C ILE A 572 -38.38 2.89 -4.83
N ARG A 573 -39.10 3.04 -3.71
CA ARG A 573 -40.36 3.81 -3.64
C ARG A 573 -40.00 5.29 -3.50
N GLN A 574 -40.37 6.12 -4.47
CA GLN A 574 -40.41 7.57 -4.27
C GLN A 574 -41.68 7.95 -3.51
N ASN A 575 -41.51 8.73 -2.45
CA ASN A 575 -42.59 9.44 -1.78
C ASN A 575 -42.53 10.89 -2.29
N GLU A 576 -43.32 11.22 -3.31
CA GLU A 576 -43.42 12.57 -3.85
C GLU A 576 -44.48 13.38 -3.09
N THR A 577 -44.04 14.31 -2.25
CA THR A 577 -44.82 15.51 -1.92
C THR A 577 -43.90 16.72 -2.08
N GLY A 578 -43.88 17.30 -3.29
CA GLY A 578 -43.10 18.51 -3.53
C GLY A 578 -42.88 18.79 -5.01
N THR A 579 -43.52 19.85 -5.49
CA THR A 579 -43.42 20.43 -6.83
C THR A 579 -41.98 20.77 -7.23
N GLY A 580 -41.56 20.25 -8.39
CA GLY A 580 -40.47 20.82 -9.18
C GLY A 580 -39.16 20.03 -9.19
N GLY A 581 -38.91 19.32 -10.29
CA GLY A 581 -37.59 18.79 -10.66
C GLY A 581 -37.57 17.27 -10.86
N VAL A 582 -37.82 16.80 -12.08
CA VAL A 582 -37.69 15.38 -12.43
C VAL A 582 -36.39 15.20 -13.23
N ALA A 583 -35.46 14.44 -12.65
CA ALA A 583 -34.27 13.93 -13.31
C ALA A 583 -34.56 12.53 -13.87
N ASP A 584 -34.31 12.39 -15.17
CA ASP A 584 -34.48 11.19 -16.00
C ASP A 584 -33.37 10.16 -15.75
N TRP A 585 -33.73 8.92 -15.40
CA TRP A 585 -32.86 7.74 -15.38
C TRP A 585 -33.63 6.51 -15.88
N GLY A 586 -33.41 6.16 -17.16
CA GLY A 586 -33.88 4.90 -17.74
C GLY A 586 -33.18 3.66 -17.18
N MET A 587 -33.93 2.57 -17.02
CA MET A 587 -33.40 1.21 -16.92
C MET A 587 -34.07 0.30 -17.96
N ALA A 588 -33.23 -0.42 -18.70
CA ALA A 588 -33.61 -1.47 -19.62
C ALA A 588 -34.24 -2.67 -18.89
N GLY A 589 -35.11 -3.42 -19.58
CA GLY A 589 -35.51 -4.76 -19.15
C GLY A 589 -36.93 -4.89 -18.58
N ALA A 590 -37.95 -4.47 -19.33
CA ALA A 590 -39.32 -4.96 -19.12
C ALA A 590 -39.94 -5.35 -20.47
N THR A 591 -40.16 -6.65 -20.62
CA THR A 591 -41.03 -7.24 -21.62
C THR A 591 -42.47 -6.89 -21.25
N ASP A 592 -43.18 -6.28 -22.18
CA ASP A 592 -44.63 -6.06 -22.19
C ASP A 592 -45.24 -5.00 -21.21
N GLY A 593 -46.13 -4.17 -21.75
CA GLY A 593 -47.03 -3.30 -20.98
C GLY A 593 -46.56 -1.85 -20.75
N TYR A 594 -46.97 -0.95 -21.64
CA TYR A 594 -46.80 0.50 -21.55
C TYR A 594 -47.87 1.10 -20.61
N THR A 595 -47.49 1.73 -19.49
CA THR A 595 -48.33 2.75 -18.85
C THR A 595 -47.52 3.83 -18.12
N GLU A 596 -47.67 5.03 -18.69
CA GLU A 596 -47.58 6.40 -18.14
C GLU A 596 -46.25 7.04 -17.70
N GLY A 597 -46.03 8.24 -18.25
CA GLY A 597 -45.52 9.38 -17.48
C GLY A 597 -44.16 9.97 -17.86
N SER A 598 -43.96 10.49 -19.07
CA SER A 598 -42.87 11.46 -19.32
C SER A 598 -43.36 12.68 -20.12
N ALA A 599 -42.97 13.87 -19.63
CA ALA A 599 -43.40 15.16 -20.15
C ALA A 599 -42.71 15.50 -21.49
N ALA A 600 -43.30 16.44 -22.23
CA ALA A 600 -42.75 16.94 -23.48
C ALA A 600 -41.36 17.55 -23.28
N GLY A 601 -40.33 16.97 -23.93
CA GLY A 601 -39.00 17.58 -23.95
C GLY A 601 -37.81 16.63 -24.17
N ASP A 602 -37.93 15.33 -23.85
CA ASP A 602 -36.75 14.47 -23.84
C ASP A 602 -36.39 13.87 -25.20
N SER A 603 -35.14 14.13 -25.60
CA SER A 603 -34.49 13.57 -26.79
C SER A 603 -33.64 12.39 -26.35
N VAL A 604 -34.13 11.16 -26.54
CA VAL A 604 -33.37 9.95 -26.23
C VAL A 604 -32.50 9.57 -27.43
N LEU A 605 -31.17 9.57 -27.27
CA LEU A 605 -30.27 8.88 -28.20
C LEU A 605 -30.27 7.39 -27.84
N VAL A 606 -30.87 6.55 -28.69
CA VAL A 606 -30.82 5.09 -28.54
C VAL A 606 -29.86 4.52 -29.59
N ALA A 607 -28.78 3.88 -29.15
CA ALA A 607 -27.95 3.06 -30.02
C ALA A 607 -28.58 1.66 -30.15
N GLN A 608 -28.92 1.23 -31.37
CA GLN A 608 -29.19 -0.17 -31.66
C GLN A 608 -28.23 -0.63 -32.76
N ASN A 609 -27.53 -1.76 -32.51
CA ASN A 609 -26.63 -2.42 -33.46
C ASN A 609 -25.59 -1.51 -34.13
N GLY A 610 -24.96 -0.64 -33.34
CA GLY A 610 -23.81 0.15 -33.79
C GLY A 610 -24.15 1.35 -34.70
N ASN A 611 -25.42 1.70 -34.86
CA ASN A 611 -25.81 2.92 -35.59
C ASN A 611 -26.61 3.87 -34.69
N TRP A 612 -26.28 5.16 -34.79
CA TRP A 612 -26.95 6.24 -34.08
C TRP A 612 -28.30 6.54 -34.74
N VAL A 613 -29.41 6.24 -34.06
CA VAL A 613 -30.76 6.59 -34.53
C VAL A 613 -31.31 7.69 -33.63
N VAL A 614 -31.55 8.87 -34.19
CA VAL A 614 -32.28 9.96 -33.51
C VAL A 614 -33.77 9.61 -33.55
N SER A 615 -34.31 9.14 -32.44
CA SER A 615 -35.74 8.84 -32.30
C SER A 615 -36.36 9.83 -31.32
N ALA A 616 -36.91 10.93 -31.85
CA ALA A 616 -37.78 11.81 -31.09
C ALA A 616 -39.24 11.45 -31.43
N ARG A 617 -39.99 10.87 -30.48
CA ARG A 617 -41.45 10.87 -30.54
C ARG A 617 -41.96 12.14 -29.87
N SER A 618 -42.35 13.12 -30.67
CA SER A 618 -43.53 13.92 -30.34
C SER A 618 -44.74 13.16 -30.89
N ALA A 619 -45.93 13.29 -30.28
CA ALA A 619 -47.17 12.55 -30.61
C ALA A 619 -47.70 12.76 -32.06
N THR A 620 -46.86 13.25 -32.99
CA THR A 620 -47.24 13.66 -34.34
C THR A 620 -46.25 13.36 -35.48
N LYS A 621 -45.08 12.70 -35.28
CA LYS A 621 -44.14 12.12 -36.31
C LYS A 621 -42.83 11.71 -35.61
N GLY A 622 -42.02 10.72 -36.05
CA GLY A 622 -41.40 10.62 -37.38
C GLY A 622 -40.31 11.70 -37.50
N VAL A 623 -39.11 11.38 -38.01
CA VAL A 623 -37.99 12.35 -38.08
C VAL A 623 -38.47 13.66 -38.71
N LEU A 624 -38.56 14.69 -37.88
CA LEU A 624 -39.12 16.00 -38.14
C LEU A 624 -37.98 17.01 -37.96
N PHE A 625 -37.49 17.60 -39.05
CA PHE A 625 -36.61 18.76 -38.96
C PHE A 625 -37.48 20.03 -39.03
N ALA A 626 -38.12 20.39 -37.93
CA ALA A 626 -38.95 21.60 -37.86
C ALA A 626 -38.66 22.40 -36.58
N THR A 627 -38.49 23.71 -36.72
CA THR A 627 -38.60 24.67 -35.63
C THR A 627 -40.05 25.20 -35.61
N GLY A 628 -40.86 24.69 -34.70
CA GLY A 628 -42.09 25.34 -34.22
C GLY A 628 -43.24 25.57 -35.23
N SER A 629 -44.34 24.83 -35.02
CA SER A 629 -45.69 25.01 -35.58
C SER A 629 -45.99 24.40 -36.98
N PRO A 630 -47.19 23.83 -37.22
CA PRO A 630 -47.52 23.01 -38.40
C PRO A 630 -47.46 23.72 -39.77
N SER A 631 -47.29 25.05 -39.78
CA SER A 631 -47.30 25.90 -40.98
C SER A 631 -45.93 26.10 -41.66
N SER A 632 -44.84 25.51 -41.12
CA SER A 632 -43.45 25.78 -41.57
C SER A 632 -42.63 24.52 -41.89
N ILE A 633 -43.28 23.44 -42.32
CA ILE A 633 -42.60 22.15 -42.59
C ILE A 633 -41.68 22.27 -43.82
N LYS A 634 -40.36 22.25 -43.58
CA LYS A 634 -39.35 22.30 -44.65
C LYS A 634 -39.05 20.94 -45.27
N MET A 635 -39.15 19.84 -44.52
CA MET A 635 -39.08 18.47 -45.04
C MET A 635 -39.95 17.52 -44.20
N GLN A 636 -40.72 16.64 -44.84
CA GLN A 636 -41.57 15.64 -44.19
C GLN A 636 -41.63 14.34 -45.02
N LEU A 637 -41.42 13.19 -44.38
CA LEU A 637 -41.88 11.91 -44.91
C LEU A 637 -43.33 11.66 -44.48
N SER A 638 -44.25 11.47 -45.43
CA SER A 638 -45.67 11.21 -45.14
C SER A 638 -45.91 9.73 -44.78
N ASN A 639 -47.02 9.44 -44.12
CA ASN A 639 -47.48 8.07 -43.84
C ASN A 639 -47.87 7.29 -45.11
N ALA A 640 -47.96 7.97 -46.26
CA ALA A 640 -48.14 7.37 -47.58
C ALA A 640 -46.79 7.10 -48.30
N GLY A 641 -45.67 7.24 -47.60
CA GLY A 641 -44.33 6.99 -48.15
C GLY A 641 -43.77 8.11 -49.03
N SER A 642 -44.44 9.27 -49.10
CA SER A 642 -44.00 10.39 -49.94
C SER A 642 -43.08 11.34 -49.17
N LEU A 643 -41.89 11.62 -49.70
CA LEU A 643 -41.01 12.67 -49.20
C LEU A 643 -41.49 14.05 -49.73
N ARG A 644 -41.87 14.95 -48.84
CA ARG A 644 -42.28 16.33 -49.11
C ARG A 644 -41.16 17.27 -48.69
N ILE A 645 -40.82 18.24 -49.53
CA ILE A 645 -39.78 19.24 -49.25
C ILE A 645 -40.39 20.62 -49.59
N GLY A 646 -40.49 21.52 -48.60
CA GLY A 646 -40.98 22.89 -48.77
C GLY A 646 -42.51 23.10 -48.74
N SER A 647 -43.28 22.32 -47.99
CA SER A 647 -44.77 22.37 -48.04
C SER A 647 -45.44 23.50 -47.25
N GLY A 648 -44.69 24.51 -46.81
CA GLY A 648 -45.20 25.77 -46.27
C GLY A 648 -44.36 26.92 -46.84
N SER A 649 -45.03 27.95 -47.37
CA SER A 649 -44.39 29.13 -47.97
C SER A 649 -43.18 29.65 -47.13
N PRO A 650 -42.05 30.04 -47.75
CA PRO A 650 -41.81 30.18 -49.18
C PRO A 650 -41.30 28.91 -49.88
N ALA A 651 -41.79 28.73 -51.11
CA ALA A 651 -41.46 27.65 -52.04
C ALA A 651 -40.09 27.86 -52.71
N THR A 652 -38.98 27.67 -51.98
CA THR A 652 -37.63 27.79 -52.55
C THR A 652 -36.76 26.54 -52.33
N LYS A 653 -36.52 25.85 -53.46
CA LYS A 653 -35.50 24.85 -53.86
C LYS A 653 -35.40 23.51 -53.09
N LEU A 654 -35.66 22.42 -53.82
CA LEU A 654 -35.04 21.11 -53.59
C LEU A 654 -33.61 21.19 -54.14
N ASP A 655 -32.63 21.38 -53.26
CA ASP A 655 -31.22 21.23 -53.62
C ASP A 655 -30.82 19.78 -53.33
N VAL A 656 -30.39 19.06 -54.36
CA VAL A 656 -29.90 17.69 -54.23
C VAL A 656 -28.45 17.68 -54.70
N ASP A 657 -27.57 17.18 -53.84
CA ASP A 657 -26.20 16.90 -54.23
C ASP A 657 -26.21 15.61 -55.07
N GLY A 658 -26.26 15.77 -56.39
CA GLY A 658 -26.35 14.67 -57.36
C GLY A 658 -27.54 14.77 -58.32
N ALA A 659 -27.75 13.73 -59.12
CA ALA A 659 -28.77 13.73 -60.17
C ALA A 659 -30.17 13.38 -59.64
N ILE A 660 -31.18 14.17 -60.03
CA ILE A 660 -32.59 13.74 -59.96
C ILE A 660 -32.87 12.83 -61.16
N ARG A 661 -33.31 11.60 -60.91
CA ARG A 661 -33.77 10.67 -61.95
C ARG A 661 -35.28 10.47 -61.84
N SER A 662 -35.99 10.60 -62.97
CA SER A 662 -37.36 10.08 -63.12
C SER A 662 -37.29 8.74 -63.83
N THR A 663 -38.16 7.79 -63.46
CA THR A 663 -38.22 6.46 -64.09
C THR A 663 -38.55 6.61 -65.57
N MET A 664 -37.77 5.96 -66.45
CA MET A 664 -38.11 5.80 -67.87
C MET A 664 -39.06 4.61 -68.00
N THR A 665 -40.33 4.89 -68.24
CA THR A 665 -41.37 3.87 -68.36
C THR A 665 -41.43 3.34 -69.79
N ALA A 666 -41.09 2.07 -69.97
CA ALA A 666 -41.30 1.38 -71.24
C ALA A 666 -42.81 1.16 -71.46
N VAL A 667 -43.34 1.64 -72.58
CA VAL A 667 -44.72 1.41 -73.00
C VAL A 667 -44.70 0.36 -74.10
N THR A 668 -45.35 -0.77 -73.85
CA THR A 668 -45.54 -1.80 -74.88
C THR A 668 -46.43 -1.25 -75.98
N PHE A 669 -46.07 -1.50 -77.23
CA PHE A 669 -46.86 -1.06 -78.37
C PHE A 669 -48.29 -1.60 -78.30
N SER A 670 -49.26 -0.73 -78.55
CA SER A 670 -50.61 -1.08 -78.95
C SER A 670 -51.08 -0.06 -80.00
N ALA A 671 -52.17 -0.35 -80.72
CA ALA A 671 -52.78 0.64 -81.61
C ALA A 671 -53.40 1.83 -80.85
N THR A 672 -53.58 1.70 -79.52
CA THR A 672 -54.20 2.69 -78.62
C THR A 672 -53.41 2.87 -77.31
N PRO A 673 -52.13 3.30 -77.36
CA PRO A 673 -51.28 3.31 -76.18
C PRO A 673 -51.75 4.33 -75.15
N ALA A 674 -51.58 3.97 -73.88
CA ALA A 674 -51.86 4.81 -72.73
C ALA A 674 -50.56 5.14 -71.98
N PHE A 675 -50.21 6.42 -71.94
CA PHE A 675 -49.06 6.94 -71.20
C PHE A 675 -49.54 7.41 -69.82
N ASN A 676 -49.34 6.58 -68.79
CA ASN A 676 -49.77 6.91 -67.43
C ASN A 676 -48.72 7.79 -66.73
N ALA A 677 -49.00 9.09 -66.62
CA ALA A 677 -48.11 10.10 -66.05
C ALA A 677 -47.72 9.79 -64.58
N SER A 678 -48.56 9.07 -63.83
CA SER A 678 -48.23 8.69 -62.44
C SER A 678 -47.08 7.68 -62.31
N LEU A 679 -46.67 7.01 -63.39
CA LEU A 679 -45.61 5.99 -63.37
C LEU A 679 -44.22 6.56 -63.65
N GLY A 680 -44.12 7.75 -64.24
CA GLY A 680 -42.87 8.38 -64.60
C GLY A 680 -43.04 9.57 -65.54
N ASN A 681 -42.01 10.40 -65.65
CA ASN A 681 -42.04 11.61 -66.47
C ASN A 681 -41.37 11.39 -67.84
N SER A 682 -40.95 10.17 -68.14
CA SER A 682 -40.33 9.81 -69.40
C SER A 682 -40.84 8.46 -69.87
N PHE A 683 -41.30 8.38 -71.11
CA PHE A 683 -41.85 7.17 -71.69
C PHE A 683 -41.09 6.80 -72.95
N LYS A 684 -40.83 5.51 -73.15
CA LYS A 684 -40.25 4.98 -74.38
C LYS A 684 -41.14 3.93 -74.99
N MET A 685 -41.45 4.05 -76.27
CA MET A 685 -42.20 3.04 -77.03
C MET A 685 -41.53 2.80 -78.39
N THR A 686 -41.38 1.54 -78.77
CA THR A 686 -41.03 1.15 -80.14
C THR A 686 -42.31 0.92 -80.92
N LEU A 687 -42.48 1.64 -82.03
CA LEU A 687 -43.64 1.54 -82.92
C LEU A 687 -43.49 0.31 -83.81
N THR A 688 -44.31 -0.72 -83.58
CA THR A 688 -44.36 -1.92 -84.43
C THR A 688 -45.54 -1.92 -85.41
N ASN A 689 -46.46 -0.95 -85.28
CA ASN A 689 -47.49 -0.62 -86.26
C ASN A 689 -47.93 0.86 -86.13
N ASN A 690 -48.87 1.31 -86.96
CA ASN A 690 -49.48 2.64 -86.83
C ASN A 690 -50.30 2.72 -85.54
N VAL A 691 -50.12 3.80 -84.78
CA VAL A 691 -50.98 4.13 -83.63
C VAL A 691 -52.19 4.90 -84.13
N THR A 692 -53.40 4.37 -83.91
CA THR A 692 -54.65 4.96 -84.43
C THR A 692 -55.27 5.97 -83.48
N SER A 693 -54.99 5.89 -82.18
CA SER A 693 -55.30 6.92 -81.16
C SER A 693 -54.37 6.75 -79.97
N SER A 694 -54.25 7.73 -79.08
CA SER A 694 -53.43 7.60 -77.87
C SER A 694 -53.98 8.44 -76.73
N THR A 695 -53.59 8.11 -75.49
CA THR A 695 -54.03 8.83 -74.29
C THR A 695 -52.87 9.08 -73.33
N ILE A 696 -52.91 10.21 -72.62
CA ILE A 696 -52.03 10.49 -71.48
C ILE A 696 -52.94 10.61 -70.25
N SER A 697 -52.75 9.74 -69.25
CA SER A 697 -53.65 9.60 -68.09
C SER A 697 -52.98 9.94 -66.76
N ASN A 698 -53.80 10.27 -65.75
CA ASN A 698 -53.40 10.65 -64.38
C ASN A 698 -52.41 11.83 -64.26
N PRO A 699 -52.53 12.92 -65.05
CA PRO A 699 -51.61 14.04 -64.97
C PRO A 699 -51.76 14.85 -63.69
N GLN A 700 -50.67 15.46 -63.23
CA GLN A 700 -50.68 16.52 -62.22
C GLN A 700 -50.44 17.89 -62.87
N THR A 701 -51.09 18.95 -62.35
CA THR A 701 -50.89 20.32 -62.89
C THR A 701 -49.43 20.75 -62.74
N GLY A 702 -48.83 21.22 -63.83
CA GLY A 702 -47.41 21.61 -63.89
C GLY A 702 -46.45 20.44 -64.18
N GLU A 703 -46.95 19.22 -64.34
CA GLU A 703 -46.13 18.05 -64.70
C GLU A 703 -45.57 18.19 -66.12
N VAL A 704 -44.30 17.83 -66.30
CA VAL A 704 -43.62 17.80 -67.59
C VAL A 704 -43.28 16.35 -67.92
N ILE A 705 -43.72 15.89 -69.09
CA ILE A 705 -43.41 14.54 -69.60
C ILE A 705 -42.62 14.60 -70.88
N THR A 706 -41.83 13.57 -71.15
CA THR A 706 -41.19 13.34 -72.45
C THR A 706 -41.61 11.98 -73.01
N LEU A 707 -42.10 11.99 -74.24
CA LEU A 707 -42.42 10.80 -75.02
C LEU A 707 -41.29 10.56 -76.03
N LEU A 708 -40.61 9.42 -75.94
CA LEU A 708 -39.60 8.96 -76.88
C LEU A 708 -40.17 7.81 -77.72
N LEU A 709 -40.49 8.10 -78.97
CA LEU A 709 -41.13 7.16 -79.89
C LEU A 709 -40.09 6.73 -80.93
N CYS A 710 -39.81 5.43 -81.00
CA CYS A 710 -38.81 4.89 -81.91
C CYS A 710 -39.47 4.07 -83.01
N GLN A 711 -39.04 4.27 -84.25
CA GLN A 711 -39.38 3.37 -85.35
C GLN A 711 -38.80 1.98 -85.07
N ASP A 712 -39.51 0.94 -85.51
CA ASP A 712 -38.98 -0.42 -85.51
C ASP A 712 -37.96 -0.64 -86.65
N GLY A 713 -37.55 -1.90 -86.81
CA GLY A 713 -36.71 -2.37 -87.91
C GLY A 713 -37.33 -2.28 -89.31
N THR A 714 -38.53 -1.71 -89.46
CA THR A 714 -39.18 -1.46 -90.76
C THR A 714 -39.28 0.04 -91.05
N GLY A 715 -39.59 0.85 -90.05
CA GLY A 715 -39.85 2.27 -90.23
C GLY A 715 -41.24 2.59 -90.76
N SER A 716 -41.47 3.86 -91.10
CA SER A 716 -42.72 4.39 -91.66
C SER A 716 -43.98 4.21 -90.80
N ARG A 717 -43.83 4.06 -89.49
CA ARG A 717 -44.96 4.04 -88.55
C ARG A 717 -45.40 5.47 -88.21
N THR A 718 -46.71 5.63 -88.06
CA THR A 718 -47.36 6.91 -87.76
C THR A 718 -47.98 6.93 -86.37
N MET A 719 -48.22 8.14 -85.87
CA MET A 719 -48.78 8.39 -84.55
C MET A 719 -49.99 9.33 -84.64
N THR A 720 -51.14 8.89 -84.12
CA THR A 720 -52.26 9.76 -83.81
C THR A 720 -52.13 10.27 -82.36
N TRP A 721 -51.94 11.57 -82.21
CA TRP A 721 -51.75 12.24 -80.92
C TRP A 721 -53.07 12.41 -80.14
N PRO A 722 -53.03 12.51 -78.80
CA PRO A 722 -54.21 12.79 -77.99
C PRO A 722 -54.82 14.16 -78.33
N THR A 723 -56.15 14.31 -78.30
CA THR A 723 -56.84 15.57 -78.64
C THR A 723 -56.58 16.71 -77.64
N ASN A 724 -56.25 16.35 -76.40
CA ASN A 724 -55.85 17.27 -75.34
C ASN A 724 -54.34 17.61 -75.38
N LEU A 725 -53.55 17.06 -76.32
CA LEU A 725 -52.17 17.48 -76.58
C LEU A 725 -52.14 18.55 -77.67
N LYS A 726 -51.82 19.78 -77.28
CA LYS A 726 -51.66 20.95 -78.14
C LYS A 726 -50.24 20.98 -78.69
N LEU A 727 -50.10 20.53 -79.93
CA LEU A 727 -48.83 20.49 -80.65
C LEU A 727 -48.47 21.88 -81.19
N SER A 728 -47.19 22.22 -81.11
CA SER A 728 -46.65 23.42 -81.77
C SER A 728 -46.86 23.33 -83.28
N GLY A 729 -47.33 24.42 -83.90
CA GLY A 729 -47.71 24.43 -85.32
C GLY A 729 -48.93 23.57 -85.69
N GLY A 730 -49.66 23.00 -84.71
CA GLY A 730 -50.91 22.27 -84.90
C GLY A 730 -50.76 20.80 -85.31
N SER A 731 -49.55 20.34 -85.67
CA SER A 731 -49.29 18.94 -86.02
C SER A 731 -47.84 18.51 -85.74
N TYR A 732 -47.63 17.20 -85.64
CA TYR A 732 -46.30 16.60 -85.57
C TYR A 732 -46.26 15.26 -86.32
N THR A 733 -45.47 15.22 -87.38
CA THR A 733 -45.18 14.02 -88.16
C THR A 733 -43.88 13.40 -87.67
N LEU A 734 -43.91 12.11 -87.35
CA LEU A 734 -42.74 11.34 -86.92
C LEU A 734 -41.78 11.07 -88.09
N THR A 735 -40.49 10.94 -87.77
CA THR A 735 -39.46 10.43 -88.66
C THR A 735 -39.80 9.01 -89.07
N THR A 736 -39.75 8.72 -90.37
CA THR A 736 -40.12 7.40 -90.92
C THR A 736 -38.94 6.46 -91.12
N THR A 737 -37.71 6.91 -90.88
CA THR A 737 -36.50 6.11 -91.05
C THR A 737 -36.42 4.99 -90.00
N ILE A 738 -36.06 3.78 -90.45
CA ILE A 738 -35.82 2.60 -89.62
C ILE A 738 -34.95 2.92 -88.38
N ASN A 739 -35.33 2.37 -87.22
CA ASN A 739 -34.62 2.50 -85.93
C ASN A 739 -34.37 3.94 -85.43
N LYS A 740 -34.92 4.97 -86.08
CA LYS A 740 -34.83 6.36 -85.63
C LYS A 740 -35.89 6.69 -84.60
N CYS A 741 -35.54 7.54 -83.64
CA CYS A 741 -36.46 7.98 -82.61
C CYS A 741 -36.80 9.47 -82.75
N ASP A 742 -37.97 9.82 -82.27
CA ASP A 742 -38.45 11.18 -82.13
C ASP A 742 -38.82 11.41 -80.66
N SER A 743 -38.54 12.61 -80.16
CA SER A 743 -38.97 13.02 -78.82
C SER A 743 -39.95 14.18 -78.88
N LEU A 744 -40.93 14.14 -77.97
CA LEU A 744 -41.84 15.25 -77.71
C LEU A 744 -41.96 15.46 -76.20
N THR A 745 -41.76 16.70 -75.76
CA THR A 745 -41.91 17.10 -74.36
C THR A 745 -43.09 18.05 -74.25
N ALA A 746 -43.95 17.82 -73.25
CA ALA A 746 -45.12 18.64 -73.00
C ALA A 746 -45.34 18.91 -71.51
N VAL A 747 -45.98 20.03 -71.20
CA VAL A 747 -46.39 20.45 -69.84
C VAL A 747 -47.91 20.44 -69.70
N TYR A 748 -48.43 19.99 -68.56
CA TYR A 748 -49.87 19.95 -68.29
C TYR A 748 -50.34 21.21 -67.54
N ASP A 749 -51.37 21.90 -68.05
CA ASP A 749 -51.93 23.11 -67.43
C ASP A 749 -53.07 22.86 -66.43
N GLY A 750 -53.47 21.59 -66.26
CA GLY A 750 -54.67 21.20 -65.49
C GLY A 750 -55.82 20.70 -66.36
N SER A 751 -55.80 20.94 -67.67
CA SER A 751 -56.80 20.47 -68.65
C SER A 751 -56.21 19.97 -69.97
N ASN A 752 -55.18 20.62 -70.50
CA ASN A 752 -54.50 20.30 -71.75
C ASN A 752 -52.98 20.14 -71.53
N TRP A 753 -52.37 19.34 -72.39
CA TRP A 753 -50.92 19.27 -72.54
C TRP A 753 -50.46 20.26 -73.61
N TYR A 754 -49.47 21.08 -73.31
CA TYR A 754 -48.85 21.97 -74.29
C TYR A 754 -47.44 21.49 -74.58
N GLU A 755 -47.15 21.28 -75.85
CA GLU A 755 -45.80 20.98 -76.28
C GLU A 755 -44.86 22.14 -75.98
N THR A 756 -43.72 21.82 -75.36
CA THR A 756 -42.66 22.78 -75.04
C THR A 756 -41.40 22.56 -75.87
N SER A 757 -41.17 21.33 -76.35
CA SER A 757 -40.06 21.01 -77.25
C SER A 757 -40.27 19.70 -78.00
N ARG A 758 -39.66 19.58 -79.18
CA ARG A 758 -39.56 18.34 -79.94
C ARG A 758 -38.16 18.17 -80.53
N ALA A 759 -37.74 16.92 -80.74
CA ALA A 759 -36.59 16.57 -81.56
C ALA A 759 -36.96 15.41 -82.48
N SER A 760 -36.44 15.41 -83.70
CA SER A 760 -36.72 14.39 -84.69
C SER A 760 -35.43 13.76 -85.22
N ASN A 761 -35.49 12.51 -85.67
CA ASN A 761 -34.38 11.77 -86.29
C ASN A 761 -33.17 11.56 -85.34
N LEU A 762 -33.43 11.23 -84.08
CA LEU A 762 -32.42 10.92 -83.04
C LEU A 762 -31.65 9.62 -83.34
#